data_AF-A0A4V1B7Y2-F1
#
_entry.id   AF-A0A4V1B7Y2-F1
#
_cell.length_a   1.000
_cell.length_b   1.000
_cell.length_c   1.000
_cell.angle_alpha   90.00
_cell.angle_beta   90.00
_cell.angle_gamma   90.00
#
_symmetry.space_group_name_H-M   'P 1'
#
loop_
_entity.id
_entity.type
_entity.pdbx_description
1 polymer ?
#
loop_
_entity_poly.entity_id
_entity_poly.type
_entity_poly.pdbx_seq_one_letter_code
_entity_poly.pdbx_strand_id
1 'polypeptide(L)'
;MVKWVYTFGQGKAEGDGSLGDLLGGKGAHLAEMARLGLPVPPGFTITTEVCRYFYESGKQFPPDLKNQVEAALGFIGELTGRRFGDPRNPLLVSTRSGAKASMPGMMDTVLNLGLNDVTVEALARQFDDERFAYDSYRRFIQMYANVTLGIEHHEFEEILEFYKEKKGVSLDTELSSEDLKRLVAEFKAKVEKSLGQPFPQDPHEQLWGAISAVFGSWMNPRAEAYRRMHNISPRSGTAVNIQAMVFGNMGETSATGVAFTRSPSTGVKELFGEFLLNAQGEDVVAGLRTPQNITEAARVAAGSEQPSMESALPEVFAEFVRATELLEKHYREMQDVEFTVERGKLWMLQTRTGKRTTAAALRIAVDMTNEGLISKEEALNRVVPASLEQVLHPALDPNAPRQVIATGLPASPGAASGEIVFNSSEAEQVRSAGRKAILVRVETSPEDIQGMHAAEGILTTRGGMTSHAAVVARGMGKPCVSGAATVRINYTNATLTASGMTFNKGDLLTIDGTTGQVMKGIIEMHQPELSNEFTILMEWADAARRMDVRANADTPRDARVARRFGAHGIGLCRTEHMFFEDGRIVPMREMILAVDEEGRRAALAKLLPMQRADFAELFEIMAGLPVTIRLLDPPLHEFLPRTQAEISDVAKAMGVSLERLTQRTAELSEVNPMLGFRGARLAIAYPEIAEMQARAIFEGAIMARAKTGMDVRPEIMTPLIVAKAEFDLIKSRVDAIAQAVAAEMKQTIAYSVGTMIETPRASLRAGDLAQSAEFFSFGTNDLTQTCLALSRDDAGSFLAEYAAKGILPGNPFSTIDREGAGELIEIACRRGRQSRPSLKIGLCGEHAGDPSSIDFFEIVGLDYVSCSPFRVPIARLAAAQAALRRKAARQA
;
A
#
# COMPACT_ATOMS: atom_id res chain seq x y z
N MET A 1 3.19 -44.63 3.29
CA MET A 1 3.34 -43.87 2.03
C MET A 1 2.95 -42.43 2.32
N VAL A 2 3.76 -41.47 1.87
CA VAL A 2 3.43 -40.05 1.96
C VAL A 2 2.38 -39.72 0.90
N LYS A 3 1.35 -38.94 1.24
CA LYS A 3 0.26 -38.58 0.33
C LYS A 3 0.60 -37.28 -0.40
N TRP A 4 0.82 -37.38 -1.71
CA TRP A 4 1.22 -36.27 -2.58
C TRP A 4 0.08 -35.71 -3.42
N VAL A 5 -1.00 -36.47 -3.59
CA VAL A 5 -2.14 -36.15 -4.45
C VAL A 5 -3.44 -36.18 -3.64
N TYR A 6 -4.29 -35.17 -3.84
CA TYR A 6 -5.59 -35.02 -3.18
C TYR A 6 -6.68 -34.81 -4.23
N THR A 7 -7.65 -35.72 -4.28
CA THR A 7 -8.76 -35.70 -5.26
C THR A 7 -9.95 -34.83 -4.81
N PHE A 8 -10.72 -34.32 -5.77
CA PHE A 8 -11.98 -33.59 -5.54
C PHE A 8 -12.97 -33.84 -6.69
N GLY A 9 -14.27 -33.85 -6.40
CA GLY A 9 -15.35 -34.01 -7.40
C GLY A 9 -16.64 -34.61 -6.84
N GLN A 10 -17.77 -34.36 -7.53
CA GLN A 10 -19.11 -34.91 -7.21
C GLN A 10 -19.50 -34.86 -5.71
N GLY A 11 -19.38 -33.69 -5.07
CA GLY A 11 -19.79 -33.54 -3.66
C GLY A 11 -18.76 -34.01 -2.62
N LYS A 12 -17.57 -34.48 -3.05
CA LYS A 12 -16.53 -35.02 -2.16
C LYS A 12 -15.15 -34.44 -2.49
N ALA A 13 -14.30 -34.33 -1.48
CA ALA A 13 -12.89 -34.02 -1.65
C ALA A 13 -12.06 -34.62 -0.51
N GLU A 14 -10.80 -34.96 -0.80
CA GLU A 14 -9.84 -35.45 0.21
C GLU A 14 -9.16 -34.32 0.99
N GLY A 15 -9.31 -33.07 0.53
CA GLY A 15 -8.85 -31.85 1.22
C GLY A 15 -10.00 -30.92 1.59
N ASP A 16 -9.68 -29.71 2.01
CA ASP A 16 -10.62 -28.61 2.31
C ASP A 16 -9.92 -27.24 2.24
N GLY A 17 -10.69 -26.18 2.46
CA GLY A 17 -10.22 -24.79 2.41
C GLY A 17 -9.11 -24.44 3.42
N SER A 18 -8.92 -25.22 4.48
CA SER A 18 -7.88 -24.97 5.50
C SER A 18 -6.48 -25.40 5.05
N LEU A 19 -6.39 -26.29 4.05
CA LEU A 19 -5.12 -26.85 3.55
C LEU A 19 -4.43 -25.98 2.50
N GLY A 20 -4.61 -24.65 2.54
CA GLY A 20 -4.04 -23.71 1.57
C GLY A 20 -2.51 -23.74 1.47
N ASP A 21 -1.81 -24.11 2.53
CA ASP A 21 -0.33 -24.23 2.54
C ASP A 21 0.15 -25.46 1.76
N LEU A 22 -0.67 -26.52 1.75
CA LEU A 22 -0.37 -27.80 1.15
C LEU A 22 -0.91 -27.91 -0.29
N LEU A 23 -2.14 -27.46 -0.52
CA LEU A 23 -2.85 -27.56 -1.79
C LEU A 23 -2.77 -26.27 -2.63
N GLY A 24 -2.15 -25.22 -2.09
CA GLY A 24 -2.27 -23.88 -2.63
C GLY A 24 -3.68 -23.30 -2.46
N GLY A 25 -3.84 -22.00 -2.70
CA GLY A 25 -5.15 -21.35 -2.58
C GLY A 25 -6.18 -21.92 -3.55
N LYS A 26 -5.78 -22.22 -4.79
CA LYS A 26 -6.68 -22.75 -5.83
C LYS A 26 -7.17 -24.18 -5.50
N GLY A 27 -6.24 -25.08 -5.13
CA GLY A 27 -6.59 -26.47 -4.81
C GLY A 27 -7.45 -26.58 -3.56
N ALA A 28 -7.15 -25.79 -2.53
CA ALA A 28 -7.96 -25.73 -1.31
C ALA A 28 -9.40 -25.27 -1.60
N HIS A 29 -9.58 -24.21 -2.41
CA HIS A 29 -10.92 -23.74 -2.78
C HIS A 29 -11.67 -24.71 -3.71
N LEU A 30 -10.99 -25.41 -4.61
CA LEU A 30 -11.61 -26.46 -5.44
C LEU A 30 -12.15 -27.60 -4.58
N ALA A 31 -11.36 -28.05 -3.60
CA ALA A 31 -11.78 -29.06 -2.64
C ALA A 31 -12.98 -28.59 -1.80
N GLU A 32 -12.95 -27.35 -1.31
CA GLU A 32 -14.05 -26.78 -0.53
C GLU A 32 -15.33 -26.64 -1.36
N MET A 33 -15.25 -26.11 -2.58
CA MET A 33 -16.41 -26.01 -3.48
C MET A 33 -17.02 -27.38 -3.77
N ALA A 34 -16.20 -28.40 -4.01
CA ALA A 34 -16.68 -29.76 -4.23
C ALA A 34 -17.40 -30.29 -2.98
N ARG A 35 -16.90 -30.02 -1.77
CA ARG A 35 -17.56 -30.42 -0.50
C ARG A 35 -18.87 -29.69 -0.23
N LEU A 36 -19.00 -28.45 -0.71
CA LEU A 36 -20.24 -27.69 -0.67
C LEU A 36 -21.31 -28.20 -1.65
N GLY A 37 -21.00 -29.21 -2.45
CA GLY A 37 -21.91 -29.77 -3.45
C GLY A 37 -22.07 -28.90 -4.69
N LEU A 38 -21.19 -27.91 -4.90
CA LEU A 38 -21.17 -27.12 -6.12
C LEU A 38 -20.73 -27.98 -7.31
N PRO A 39 -21.19 -27.68 -8.54
CA PRO A 39 -20.85 -28.45 -9.72
C PRO A 39 -19.39 -28.16 -10.15
N VAL A 40 -18.43 -28.74 -9.45
CA VAL A 40 -17.00 -28.62 -9.77
C VAL A 40 -16.58 -29.79 -10.67
N PRO A 41 -15.92 -29.55 -11.82
CA PRO A 41 -15.37 -30.64 -12.61
C PRO A 41 -14.36 -31.46 -11.79
N PRO A 42 -14.44 -32.81 -11.84
CA PRO A 42 -13.59 -33.66 -11.01
C PRO A 42 -12.12 -33.50 -11.36
N GLY A 43 -11.26 -33.59 -10.36
CA GLY A 43 -9.84 -33.32 -10.48
C GLY A 43 -9.03 -33.79 -9.28
N PHE A 44 -7.76 -33.40 -9.25
CA PHE A 44 -6.87 -33.57 -8.11
C PHE A 44 -5.81 -32.47 -8.04
N THR A 45 -5.25 -32.30 -6.85
CA THR A 45 -4.16 -31.36 -6.58
C THR A 45 -2.91 -32.14 -6.16
N ILE A 46 -1.79 -31.85 -6.82
CA ILE A 46 -0.44 -32.26 -6.41
C ILE A 46 0.10 -31.19 -5.47
N THR A 47 0.51 -31.61 -4.28
CA THR A 47 0.86 -30.70 -3.18
C THR A 47 2.09 -29.82 -3.43
N THR A 48 2.18 -28.69 -2.71
CA THR A 48 3.34 -27.79 -2.67
C THR A 48 4.62 -28.49 -2.18
N GLU A 49 4.49 -29.57 -1.39
CA GLU A 49 5.61 -30.37 -0.92
C GLU A 49 6.33 -31.11 -2.06
N VAL A 50 5.60 -31.50 -3.12
CA VAL A 50 6.21 -32.06 -4.32
C VAL A 50 7.07 -31.02 -5.03
N CYS A 51 6.62 -29.76 -5.09
CA CYS A 51 7.43 -28.66 -5.64
C CYS A 51 8.74 -28.49 -4.84
N ARG A 52 8.67 -28.60 -3.51
CA ARG A 52 9.85 -28.53 -2.64
C ARG A 52 10.80 -29.69 -2.93
N TYR A 53 10.28 -30.92 -2.91
CA TYR A 53 11.06 -32.11 -3.23
C TYR A 53 11.72 -32.02 -4.61
N PHE A 54 10.98 -31.52 -5.60
CA PHE A 54 11.46 -31.34 -6.97
C PHE A 54 12.74 -30.49 -7.00
N TYR A 55 12.77 -29.34 -6.32
CA TYR A 55 13.98 -28.52 -6.28
C TYR A 55 15.09 -29.09 -5.39
N GLU A 56 14.76 -29.71 -4.25
CA GLU A 56 15.75 -30.31 -3.33
C GLU A 56 16.43 -31.55 -3.93
N SER A 57 15.75 -32.26 -4.84
CA SER A 57 16.23 -33.50 -5.47
C SER A 57 16.77 -33.29 -6.90
N GLY A 58 17.16 -32.06 -7.26
CA GLY A 58 17.74 -31.78 -8.58
C GLY A 58 16.74 -31.94 -9.74
N LYS A 59 15.50 -31.47 -9.55
CA LYS A 59 14.37 -31.53 -10.50
C LYS A 59 13.86 -32.95 -10.79
N GLN A 60 13.86 -33.81 -9.76
CA GLN A 60 13.30 -35.16 -9.83
C GLN A 60 12.02 -35.28 -9.00
N PHE A 61 11.10 -36.15 -9.44
CA PHE A 61 9.85 -36.41 -8.73
C PHE A 61 9.99 -37.50 -7.66
N PRO A 62 9.18 -37.47 -6.59
CA PRO A 62 9.10 -38.60 -5.65
C PRO A 62 8.71 -39.90 -6.37
N PRO A 63 9.36 -41.05 -6.09
CA PRO A 63 9.09 -42.31 -6.78
C PRO A 63 7.62 -42.75 -6.74
N ASP A 64 6.96 -42.55 -5.61
CA ASP A 64 5.56 -42.96 -5.39
C ASP A 64 4.53 -42.01 -6.04
N LEU A 65 4.95 -40.83 -6.51
CA LEU A 65 4.03 -39.82 -7.07
C LEU A 65 3.32 -40.35 -8.32
N LYS A 66 4.04 -41.09 -9.17
CA LYS A 66 3.48 -41.59 -10.43
C LYS A 66 2.25 -42.47 -10.21
N ASN A 67 2.33 -43.40 -9.26
CA ASN A 67 1.22 -44.29 -8.95
C ASN A 67 0.00 -43.53 -8.37
N GLN A 68 0.24 -42.47 -7.59
CA GLN A 68 -0.85 -41.63 -7.06
C GLN A 68 -1.53 -40.80 -8.14
N VAL A 69 -0.76 -40.25 -9.09
CA VAL A 69 -1.30 -39.51 -10.24
C VAL A 69 -2.14 -40.43 -11.14
N GLU A 70 -1.66 -41.64 -11.44
CA GLU A 70 -2.42 -42.62 -12.23
C GLU A 70 -3.73 -43.03 -11.54
N ALA A 71 -3.70 -43.28 -10.22
CA ALA A 71 -4.90 -43.58 -9.46
C ALA A 71 -5.91 -42.42 -9.47
N ALA A 72 -5.42 -41.17 -9.39
CA ALA A 72 -6.26 -39.98 -9.43
C ALA A 72 -6.84 -39.71 -10.83
N LEU A 73 -6.11 -40.01 -11.91
CA LEU A 73 -6.66 -40.01 -13.27
C LEU A 73 -7.75 -41.08 -13.45
N GLY A 74 -7.55 -42.27 -12.87
CA GLY A 74 -8.57 -43.32 -12.82
C GLY A 74 -9.85 -42.85 -12.14
N PHE A 75 -9.72 -42.19 -10.98
CA PHE A 75 -10.84 -41.57 -10.26
C PHE A 75 -11.60 -40.54 -11.13
N ILE A 76 -10.90 -39.62 -11.81
CA ILE A 76 -11.55 -38.68 -12.73
C ILE A 76 -12.27 -39.44 -13.85
N GLY A 77 -11.63 -40.47 -14.40
CA GLY A 77 -12.19 -41.28 -15.47
C GLY A 77 -13.49 -41.99 -15.08
N GLU A 78 -13.55 -42.56 -13.86
CA GLU A 78 -14.77 -43.16 -13.30
C GLU A 78 -15.91 -42.14 -13.16
N LEU A 79 -15.62 -40.94 -12.65
CA LEU A 79 -16.65 -39.90 -12.45
C LEU A 79 -17.14 -39.26 -13.76
N THR A 80 -16.29 -39.23 -14.79
CA THR A 80 -16.62 -38.62 -16.09
C THR A 80 -17.09 -39.66 -17.13
N GLY A 81 -16.88 -40.95 -16.87
CA GLY A 81 -17.09 -42.02 -17.82
C GLY A 81 -16.09 -42.01 -18.99
N ARG A 82 -14.96 -41.32 -18.86
CA ARG A 82 -13.93 -41.15 -19.90
C ARG A 82 -12.61 -41.78 -19.44
N ARG A 83 -11.64 -41.96 -20.35
CA ARG A 83 -10.31 -42.48 -19.99
C ARG A 83 -9.20 -41.66 -20.64
N PHE A 84 -8.15 -41.36 -19.88
CA PHE A 84 -7.03 -40.55 -20.34
C PHE A 84 -6.28 -41.27 -21.47
N GLY A 85 -6.14 -40.59 -22.62
CA GLY A 85 -5.55 -41.16 -23.84
C GLY A 85 -6.38 -42.20 -24.59
N ASP A 86 -7.66 -42.38 -24.27
CA ASP A 86 -8.53 -43.32 -24.99
C ASP A 86 -8.87 -42.80 -26.41
N PRO A 87 -8.66 -43.60 -27.47
CA PRO A 87 -8.88 -43.18 -28.86
C PRO A 87 -10.36 -43.12 -29.27
N ARG A 88 -11.30 -43.41 -28.37
CA ARG A 88 -12.76 -43.36 -28.62
C ARG A 88 -13.48 -42.43 -27.67
N ASN A 89 -13.10 -42.40 -26.39
CA ASN A 89 -13.74 -41.55 -25.39
C ASN A 89 -12.68 -40.86 -24.50
N PRO A 90 -11.92 -39.90 -25.07
CA PRO A 90 -10.76 -39.32 -24.41
C PRO A 90 -11.16 -38.46 -23.21
N LEU A 91 -10.52 -38.69 -22.06
CA LEU A 91 -10.49 -37.72 -20.98
C LEU A 91 -9.45 -36.64 -21.33
N LEU A 92 -9.90 -35.39 -21.42
CA LEU A 92 -9.04 -34.22 -21.52
C LEU A 92 -8.98 -33.52 -20.18
N VAL A 93 -7.81 -32.99 -19.82
CA VAL A 93 -7.60 -32.30 -18.53
C VAL A 93 -6.98 -30.92 -18.75
N SER A 94 -7.15 -30.04 -17.76
CA SER A 94 -6.39 -28.81 -17.62
C SER A 94 -5.36 -28.95 -16.53
N THR A 95 -4.21 -28.28 -16.71
CA THR A 95 -3.14 -28.17 -15.72
C THR A 95 -3.03 -26.72 -15.29
N ARG A 96 -3.28 -26.44 -14.01
CA ARG A 96 -3.32 -25.09 -13.44
C ARG A 96 -2.44 -25.00 -12.20
N SER A 97 -1.51 -24.07 -12.19
CA SER A 97 -0.72 -23.73 -11.01
C SER A 97 -1.57 -23.16 -9.86
N GLY A 98 -1.08 -23.31 -8.63
CA GLY A 98 -1.72 -22.72 -7.45
C GLY A 98 -0.77 -22.63 -6.26
N ALA A 99 -0.20 -21.46 -6.01
CA ALA A 99 0.54 -21.20 -4.77
C ALA A 99 -0.42 -20.83 -3.63
N LYS A 100 0.08 -20.80 -2.39
CA LYS A 100 -0.66 -20.30 -1.21
C LYS A 100 -1.15 -18.86 -1.45
N ALA A 101 -0.23 -18.00 -1.86
CA ALA A 101 -0.54 -16.63 -2.23
C ALA A 101 -0.94 -16.55 -3.71
N SER A 102 -1.95 -15.75 -4.03
CA SER A 102 -2.34 -15.49 -5.42
C SER A 102 -1.22 -14.73 -6.14
N MET A 103 -0.76 -15.27 -7.27
CA MET A 103 0.25 -14.66 -8.14
C MET A 103 -0.32 -14.49 -9.57
N PRO A 104 -1.21 -13.51 -9.81
CA PRO A 104 -1.92 -13.39 -11.09
C PRO A 104 -0.98 -13.14 -12.27
N GLY A 105 -1.17 -13.90 -13.35
CA GLY A 105 -0.38 -13.79 -14.58
C GLY A 105 1.08 -14.25 -14.45
N MET A 106 1.47 -14.84 -13.31
CA MET A 106 2.86 -15.23 -13.04
C MET A 106 3.16 -16.70 -13.36
N MET A 107 2.11 -17.51 -13.50
CA MET A 107 2.19 -18.94 -13.73
C MET A 107 1.11 -19.34 -14.73
N ASP A 108 1.47 -20.20 -15.67
CA ASP A 108 0.64 -20.46 -16.83
C ASP A 108 -0.37 -21.60 -16.59
N THR A 109 -1.36 -21.67 -17.49
CA THR A 109 -2.38 -22.72 -17.52
C THR A 109 -2.29 -23.43 -18.87
N VAL A 110 -2.43 -24.76 -18.85
CA VAL A 110 -2.54 -25.56 -20.07
C VAL A 110 -3.94 -26.17 -20.10
N LEU A 111 -4.70 -25.91 -21.15
CA LEU A 111 -6.03 -26.50 -21.37
C LEU A 111 -5.94 -27.64 -22.40
N ASN A 112 -6.98 -28.46 -22.49
CA ASN A 112 -7.14 -29.50 -23.51
C ASN A 112 -6.01 -30.57 -23.54
N LEU A 113 -5.30 -30.76 -22.43
CA LEU A 113 -4.21 -31.73 -22.32
C LEU A 113 -4.75 -33.15 -22.51
N GLY A 114 -4.09 -33.92 -23.39
CA GLY A 114 -4.51 -35.24 -23.84
C GLY A 114 -4.97 -35.27 -25.30
N LEU A 115 -5.02 -34.10 -25.97
CA LEU A 115 -5.22 -34.02 -27.41
C LEU A 115 -3.98 -34.48 -28.18
N ASN A 116 -4.22 -35.31 -29.19
CA ASN A 116 -3.26 -35.77 -30.17
C ASN A 116 -4.00 -36.07 -31.48
N ASP A 117 -3.27 -36.54 -32.50
CA ASP A 117 -3.84 -36.79 -33.83
C ASP A 117 -4.97 -37.83 -33.84
N VAL A 118 -5.04 -38.70 -32.82
CA VAL A 118 -6.09 -39.73 -32.68
C VAL A 118 -7.25 -39.24 -31.80
N THR A 119 -6.95 -38.63 -30.65
CA THR A 119 -7.97 -38.19 -29.69
C THR A 119 -8.73 -36.97 -30.18
N VAL A 120 -8.15 -36.13 -31.05
CA VAL A 120 -8.88 -35.04 -31.71
C VAL A 120 -9.99 -35.55 -32.63
N GLU A 121 -9.76 -36.65 -33.35
CA GLU A 121 -10.80 -37.27 -34.17
C GLU A 121 -11.90 -37.89 -33.31
N ALA A 122 -11.52 -38.50 -32.19
CA ALA A 122 -12.48 -39.03 -31.23
C ALA A 122 -13.35 -37.91 -30.65
N LEU A 123 -12.74 -36.78 -30.31
CA LEU A 123 -13.42 -35.57 -29.84
C LEU A 123 -14.40 -35.04 -30.90
N ALA A 124 -13.96 -34.93 -32.16
CA ALA A 124 -14.79 -34.50 -33.28
C ALA A 124 -16.04 -35.38 -33.44
N ARG A 125 -15.88 -36.70 -33.39
CA ARG A 125 -17.00 -37.67 -33.49
C ARG A 125 -17.92 -37.64 -32.27
N GLN A 126 -17.35 -37.52 -31.07
CA GLN A 126 -18.12 -37.51 -29.83
C GLN A 126 -19.06 -36.30 -29.74
N PHE A 127 -18.61 -35.16 -30.26
CA PHE A 127 -19.35 -33.90 -30.16
C PHE A 127 -20.07 -33.51 -31.46
N ASP A 128 -19.88 -34.26 -32.55
CA ASP A 128 -20.38 -33.98 -33.91
C ASP A 128 -19.99 -32.58 -34.40
N ASP A 129 -18.75 -32.17 -34.07
CA ASP A 129 -18.22 -30.84 -34.38
C ASP A 129 -16.71 -30.93 -34.63
N GLU A 130 -16.34 -31.13 -35.89
CA GLU A 130 -14.94 -31.16 -36.30
C GLU A 130 -14.25 -29.81 -36.07
N ARG A 131 -14.96 -28.70 -36.26
CA ARG A 131 -14.38 -27.37 -36.14
C ARG A 131 -13.94 -27.12 -34.69
N PHE A 132 -14.82 -27.40 -33.73
CA PHE A 132 -14.52 -27.33 -32.28
C PHE A 132 -13.30 -28.19 -31.90
N ALA A 133 -13.24 -29.43 -32.38
CA ALA A 133 -12.18 -30.35 -32.01
C ALA A 133 -10.80 -29.86 -32.50
N TYR A 134 -10.70 -29.43 -33.76
CA TYR A 134 -9.44 -28.92 -34.31
C TYR A 134 -9.08 -27.51 -33.81
N ASP A 135 -10.06 -26.67 -33.47
CA ASP A 135 -9.81 -25.40 -32.76
C ASP A 135 -9.21 -25.67 -31.37
N SER A 136 -9.77 -26.62 -30.64
CA SER A 136 -9.24 -27.03 -29.33
C SER A 136 -7.83 -27.60 -29.45
N TYR A 137 -7.53 -28.32 -30.55
CA TYR A 137 -6.21 -28.93 -30.77
C TYR A 137 -5.15 -27.91 -31.18
N ARG A 138 -5.45 -26.95 -32.06
CA ARG A 138 -4.48 -25.88 -32.38
C ARG A 138 -4.14 -25.04 -31.14
N ARG A 139 -5.16 -24.69 -30.33
CA ARG A 139 -4.99 -23.97 -29.07
C ARG A 139 -4.15 -24.77 -28.08
N PHE A 140 -4.42 -26.08 -27.94
CA PHE A 140 -3.60 -26.95 -27.12
C PHE A 140 -2.13 -26.93 -27.54
N ILE A 141 -1.83 -27.08 -28.84
CA ILE A 141 -0.46 -27.09 -29.35
C ILE A 141 0.23 -25.77 -29.03
N GLN A 142 -0.42 -24.64 -29.31
CA GLN A 142 0.11 -23.31 -29.03
C GLN A 142 0.39 -23.09 -27.54
N MET A 143 -0.61 -23.37 -26.68
CA MET A 143 -0.48 -23.21 -25.23
C MET A 143 0.60 -24.14 -24.65
N TYR A 144 0.59 -25.42 -25.04
CA TYR A 144 1.57 -26.39 -24.56
C TYR A 144 2.98 -26.05 -25.03
N ALA A 145 3.14 -25.66 -26.30
CA ALA A 145 4.43 -25.26 -26.84
C ALA A 145 4.99 -24.02 -26.14
N ASN A 146 4.14 -23.03 -25.82
CA ASN A 146 4.58 -21.85 -25.10
C ASN A 146 4.94 -22.15 -23.65
N VAL A 147 4.03 -22.77 -22.90
CA VAL A 147 4.17 -22.97 -21.47
C VAL A 147 5.18 -24.06 -21.13
N THR A 148 5.17 -25.16 -21.88
CA THR A 148 5.93 -26.37 -21.53
C THR A 148 7.20 -26.52 -22.35
N LEU A 149 7.19 -26.11 -23.62
CA LEU A 149 8.33 -26.27 -24.52
C LEU A 149 9.14 -24.98 -24.74
N GLY A 150 8.66 -23.83 -24.24
CA GLY A 150 9.38 -22.55 -24.28
C GLY A 150 9.42 -21.87 -25.65
N ILE A 151 8.45 -22.14 -26.54
CA ILE A 151 8.32 -21.44 -27.83
C ILE A 151 7.48 -20.18 -27.64
N GLU A 152 7.90 -19.04 -28.20
CA GLU A 152 7.20 -17.79 -27.93
C GLU A 152 5.82 -17.74 -28.61
N HIS A 153 4.81 -17.21 -27.90
CA HIS A 153 3.42 -17.20 -28.35
C HIS A 153 3.22 -16.47 -29.69
N HIS A 154 3.96 -15.36 -29.90
CA HIS A 154 3.87 -14.58 -31.14
C HIS A 154 4.22 -15.39 -32.40
N GLU A 155 5.05 -16.43 -32.27
CA GLU A 155 5.45 -17.24 -33.42
C GLU A 155 4.29 -18.09 -33.97
N PHE A 156 3.28 -18.38 -33.15
CA PHE A 156 2.05 -19.07 -33.57
C PHE A 156 0.99 -18.09 -34.06
N GLU A 157 0.89 -16.91 -33.44
CA GLU A 157 0.00 -15.83 -33.88
C GLU A 157 0.37 -15.34 -35.29
N GLU A 158 1.66 -15.22 -35.61
CA GLU A 158 2.12 -14.89 -36.97
C GLU A 158 1.64 -15.90 -38.02
N ILE A 159 1.64 -17.19 -37.70
CA ILE A 159 1.15 -18.25 -38.59
C ILE A 159 -0.37 -18.11 -38.76
N LEU A 160 -1.10 -17.88 -37.66
CA LEU A 160 -2.55 -17.72 -37.67
C LEU A 160 -2.99 -16.49 -38.47
N GLU A 161 -2.37 -15.33 -38.23
CA GLU A 161 -2.67 -14.08 -38.94
C GLU A 161 -2.36 -14.20 -40.43
N PHE A 162 -1.20 -14.75 -40.79
CA PHE A 162 -0.87 -15.02 -42.19
C PHE A 162 -1.92 -15.91 -42.87
N TYR A 163 -2.43 -16.91 -42.14
CA TYR A 163 -3.47 -17.79 -42.66
C TYR A 163 -4.83 -17.08 -42.80
N LYS A 164 -5.21 -16.23 -41.85
CA LYS A 164 -6.42 -15.40 -41.90
C LYS A 164 -6.38 -14.42 -43.06
N GLU A 165 -5.27 -13.71 -43.24
CA GLU A 165 -5.04 -12.82 -44.39
C GLU A 165 -5.17 -13.56 -45.72
N LYS A 166 -4.56 -14.74 -45.83
CA LYS A 166 -4.65 -15.59 -47.03
C LYS A 166 -6.08 -16.03 -47.36
N LYS A 167 -6.94 -16.14 -46.35
CA LYS A 167 -8.35 -16.52 -46.49
C LYS A 167 -9.31 -15.34 -46.59
N GLY A 168 -8.82 -14.12 -46.37
CA GLY A 168 -9.65 -12.91 -46.37
C GLY A 168 -10.64 -12.85 -45.20
N VAL A 169 -10.32 -13.50 -44.08
CA VAL A 169 -11.13 -13.50 -42.86
C VAL A 169 -10.46 -12.64 -41.79
N SER A 170 -11.25 -12.12 -40.85
CA SER A 170 -10.76 -11.22 -39.81
C SER A 170 -10.82 -11.85 -38.42
N LEU A 171 -11.74 -12.80 -38.20
CA LEU A 171 -11.95 -13.47 -36.93
C LEU A 171 -11.58 -14.96 -37.03
N ASP A 172 -10.96 -15.50 -35.97
CA ASP A 172 -10.67 -16.93 -35.83
C ASP A 172 -11.94 -17.80 -35.99
N THR A 173 -13.10 -17.26 -35.59
CA THR A 173 -14.39 -17.94 -35.69
C THR A 173 -14.81 -18.23 -37.13
N GLU A 174 -14.28 -17.48 -38.10
CA GLU A 174 -14.59 -17.61 -39.52
C GLU A 174 -13.78 -18.73 -40.20
N LEU A 175 -12.76 -19.28 -39.54
CA LEU A 175 -11.97 -20.39 -40.06
C LEU A 175 -12.78 -21.70 -40.05
N SER A 176 -12.73 -22.42 -41.18
CA SER A 176 -13.39 -23.72 -41.35
C SER A 176 -12.63 -24.86 -40.66
N SER A 177 -13.26 -26.03 -40.51
CA SER A 177 -12.58 -27.22 -39.96
C SER A 177 -11.37 -27.66 -40.80
N GLU A 178 -11.43 -27.51 -42.13
CA GLU A 178 -10.30 -27.82 -43.03
C GLU A 178 -9.13 -26.86 -42.84
N ASP A 179 -9.42 -25.59 -42.57
CA ASP A 179 -8.41 -24.57 -42.30
C ASP A 179 -7.71 -24.85 -40.96
N LEU A 180 -8.48 -25.20 -39.93
CA LEU A 180 -7.95 -25.56 -38.62
C LEU A 180 -7.10 -26.84 -38.66
N LYS A 181 -7.49 -27.85 -39.45
CA LYS A 181 -6.67 -29.05 -39.71
C LYS A 181 -5.31 -28.70 -40.30
N ARG A 182 -5.26 -27.74 -41.22
CA ARG A 182 -4.00 -27.25 -41.82
C ARG A 182 -3.17 -26.45 -40.83
N LEU A 183 -3.79 -25.56 -40.05
CA LEU A 183 -3.10 -24.81 -38.99
C LEU A 183 -2.48 -25.73 -37.94
N VAL A 184 -3.17 -26.80 -37.53
CA VAL A 184 -2.61 -27.82 -36.63
C VAL A 184 -1.34 -28.44 -37.21
N ALA A 185 -1.31 -28.75 -38.51
CA ALA A 185 -0.13 -29.29 -39.15
C ALA A 185 1.02 -28.26 -39.17
N GLU A 186 0.72 -26.99 -39.48
CA GLU A 186 1.71 -25.90 -39.48
C GLU A 186 2.26 -25.63 -38.07
N PHE A 187 1.41 -25.68 -37.03
CA PHE A 187 1.83 -25.51 -35.63
C PHE A 187 2.74 -26.65 -35.17
N LYS A 188 2.43 -27.91 -35.51
CA LYS A 188 3.32 -29.05 -35.22
C LYS A 188 4.66 -28.93 -35.96
N ALA A 189 4.63 -28.52 -37.23
CA ALA A 189 5.85 -28.29 -38.01
C ALA A 189 6.70 -27.15 -37.43
N LYS A 190 6.05 -26.12 -36.87
CA LYS A 190 6.73 -25.04 -36.16
C LYS A 190 7.46 -25.55 -34.91
N VAL A 191 6.79 -26.40 -34.10
CA VAL A 191 7.40 -27.05 -32.93
C VAL A 191 8.63 -27.87 -33.34
N GLU A 192 8.50 -28.70 -34.37
CA GLU A 192 9.59 -29.55 -34.87
C GLU A 192 10.76 -28.71 -35.40
N LYS A 193 10.47 -27.62 -36.12
CA LYS A 193 11.50 -26.70 -36.62
C LYS A 193 12.25 -25.98 -35.49
N SER A 194 11.55 -25.57 -34.43
CA SER A 194 12.16 -24.81 -33.33
C SER A 194 12.96 -25.68 -32.37
N LEU A 195 12.54 -26.93 -32.12
CA LEU A 195 13.13 -27.81 -31.10
C LEU A 195 13.88 -29.01 -31.66
N GLY A 196 13.75 -29.31 -32.95
CA GLY A 196 14.29 -30.51 -33.58
C GLY A 196 13.60 -31.80 -33.15
N GLN A 197 12.44 -31.71 -32.48
CA GLN A 197 11.64 -32.83 -32.02
C GLN A 197 10.15 -32.59 -32.32
N PRO A 198 9.39 -33.63 -32.70
CA PRO A 198 7.97 -33.48 -33.00
C PRO A 198 7.15 -33.16 -31.75
N PHE A 199 5.97 -32.57 -31.95
CA PHE A 199 5.03 -32.34 -30.85
C PHE A 199 4.62 -33.66 -30.17
N PRO A 200 4.65 -33.76 -28.83
CA PRO A 200 4.42 -35.01 -28.11
C PRO A 200 3.00 -35.54 -28.35
N GLN A 201 2.90 -36.78 -28.83
CA GLN A 201 1.62 -37.43 -29.10
C GLN A 201 1.13 -38.30 -27.93
N ASP A 202 2.00 -38.72 -27.02
CA ASP A 202 1.63 -39.48 -25.82
C ASP A 202 1.02 -38.56 -24.74
N PRO A 203 -0.26 -38.75 -24.37
CA PRO A 203 -0.91 -37.96 -23.32
C PRO A 203 -0.18 -38.02 -21.96
N HIS A 204 0.47 -39.13 -21.61
CA HIS A 204 1.21 -39.21 -20.35
C HIS A 204 2.49 -38.38 -20.41
N GLU A 205 3.20 -38.38 -21.53
CA GLU A 205 4.34 -37.48 -21.76
C GLU A 205 3.91 -36.01 -21.67
N GLN A 206 2.77 -35.66 -22.29
CA GLN A 206 2.18 -34.33 -22.19
C GLN A 206 1.91 -33.93 -20.72
N LEU A 207 1.29 -34.83 -19.94
CA LEU A 207 0.94 -34.57 -18.55
C LEU A 207 2.17 -34.30 -17.69
N TRP A 208 3.19 -35.14 -17.79
CA TRP A 208 4.42 -34.99 -17.01
C TRP A 208 5.24 -33.78 -17.45
N GLY A 209 5.24 -33.45 -18.75
CA GLY A 209 5.80 -32.21 -19.25
C GLY A 209 5.14 -30.99 -18.61
N ALA A 210 3.81 -30.94 -18.61
CA ALA A 210 3.06 -29.83 -18.01
C ALA A 210 3.27 -29.71 -16.49
N ILE A 211 3.28 -30.83 -15.74
CA ILE A 211 3.56 -30.84 -14.29
C ILE A 211 4.98 -30.29 -14.02
N SER A 212 5.97 -30.74 -14.80
CA SER A 212 7.35 -30.27 -14.69
C SER A 212 7.48 -28.78 -15.00
N ALA A 213 6.78 -28.29 -16.04
CA ALA A 213 6.75 -26.88 -16.41
C ALA A 213 6.16 -26.00 -15.30
N VAL A 214 5.05 -26.42 -14.67
CA VAL A 214 4.45 -25.68 -13.56
C VAL A 214 5.42 -25.55 -12.39
N PHE A 215 6.07 -26.64 -11.97
CA PHE A 215 7.08 -26.54 -10.90
C PHE A 215 8.28 -25.70 -11.34
N GLY A 216 8.75 -25.85 -12.58
CA GLY A 216 9.83 -25.06 -13.16
C GLY A 216 9.54 -23.55 -13.17
N SER A 217 8.28 -23.16 -13.39
CA SER A 217 7.84 -21.76 -13.39
C SER A 217 8.01 -21.07 -12.04
N TRP A 218 8.05 -21.84 -10.94
CA TRP A 218 8.20 -21.27 -9.60
C TRP A 218 9.52 -20.48 -9.45
N MET A 219 10.59 -20.92 -10.09
CA MET A 219 11.90 -20.23 -10.04
C MET A 219 12.20 -19.41 -11.29
N ASN A 220 11.17 -19.01 -12.06
CA ASN A 220 11.40 -18.10 -13.18
C ASN A 220 11.70 -16.65 -12.67
N PRO A 221 12.42 -15.82 -13.45
CA PRO A 221 12.82 -14.49 -13.01
C PRO A 221 11.64 -13.58 -12.63
N ARG A 222 10.51 -13.73 -13.34
CA ARG A 222 9.28 -12.98 -13.10
C ARG A 222 8.70 -13.30 -11.72
N ALA A 223 8.54 -14.58 -11.40
CA ALA A 223 8.03 -15.08 -10.13
C ALA A 223 8.95 -14.73 -8.96
N GLU A 224 10.27 -14.79 -9.15
CA GLU A 224 11.24 -14.34 -8.16
C GLU A 224 11.14 -12.84 -7.87
N ALA A 225 10.97 -12.01 -8.90
CA ALA A 225 10.76 -10.57 -8.72
C ALA A 225 9.46 -10.30 -7.97
N TYR A 226 8.36 -10.95 -8.34
CA TYR A 226 7.06 -10.82 -7.66
C TYR A 226 7.13 -11.24 -6.20
N ARG A 227 7.76 -12.38 -5.90
CA ARG A 227 7.93 -12.85 -4.52
C ARG A 227 8.74 -11.87 -3.68
N ARG A 228 9.79 -11.26 -4.24
CA ARG A 228 10.56 -10.21 -3.55
C ARG A 228 9.71 -8.97 -3.27
N MET A 229 8.92 -8.52 -4.24
CA MET A 229 8.04 -7.35 -4.06
C MET A 229 6.92 -7.58 -3.02
N HIS A 230 6.45 -8.83 -2.88
CA HIS A 230 5.33 -9.18 -2.00
C HIS A 230 5.75 -9.97 -0.76
N ASN A 231 7.05 -10.07 -0.45
CA ASN A 231 7.59 -10.81 0.70
C ASN A 231 7.10 -12.27 0.79
N ILE A 232 6.99 -12.97 -0.34
CA ILE A 232 6.57 -14.37 -0.39
C ILE A 232 7.80 -15.27 -0.33
N SER A 233 7.84 -16.18 0.64
CA SER A 233 8.98 -17.09 0.82
C SER A 233 9.16 -18.04 -0.38
N PRO A 234 10.38 -18.18 -0.94
CA PRO A 234 10.67 -19.15 -1.99
C PRO A 234 10.39 -20.60 -1.58
N ARG A 235 10.45 -20.91 -0.28
CA ARG A 235 10.21 -22.26 0.27
C ARG A 235 8.74 -22.71 0.23
N SER A 236 7.81 -21.78 -0.05
CA SER A 236 6.37 -22.07 -0.04
C SER A 236 5.97 -23.02 -1.18
N GLY A 237 6.68 -22.99 -2.31
CA GLY A 237 6.37 -23.79 -3.50
C GLY A 237 5.03 -23.42 -4.15
N THR A 238 4.69 -24.17 -5.20
CA THR A 238 3.40 -24.09 -5.90
C THR A 238 2.78 -25.48 -6.01
N ALA A 239 1.45 -25.58 -5.93
CA ALA A 239 0.72 -26.81 -6.20
C ALA A 239 0.33 -26.89 -7.69
N VAL A 240 0.00 -28.10 -8.15
CA VAL A 240 -0.50 -28.34 -9.51
C VAL A 240 -1.90 -28.92 -9.43
N ASN A 241 -2.88 -28.25 -10.04
CA ASN A 241 -4.25 -28.71 -10.11
C ASN A 241 -4.49 -29.32 -11.49
N ILE A 242 -4.84 -30.61 -11.52
CA ILE A 242 -5.25 -31.33 -12.72
C ILE A 242 -6.76 -31.50 -12.64
N GLN A 243 -7.49 -31.03 -13.64
CA GLN A 243 -8.95 -31.00 -13.61
C GLN A 243 -9.54 -31.41 -14.95
N ALA A 244 -10.61 -32.21 -14.94
CA ALA A 244 -11.33 -32.59 -16.17
C ALA A 244 -11.77 -31.36 -16.96
N MET A 245 -11.59 -31.40 -18.28
CA MET A 245 -12.04 -30.34 -19.17
C MET A 245 -13.57 -30.31 -19.26
N VAL A 246 -14.10 -29.10 -19.21
CA VAL A 246 -15.46 -28.73 -19.61
C VAL A 246 -15.36 -27.63 -20.65
N PHE A 247 -16.27 -27.64 -21.62
CA PHE A 247 -16.13 -26.81 -22.83
C PHE A 247 -17.22 -25.75 -22.92
N GLY A 248 -16.81 -24.48 -22.92
CA GLY A 248 -17.70 -23.34 -23.15
C GLY A 248 -17.90 -23.00 -24.64
N ASN A 249 -17.20 -23.68 -25.54
CA ASN A 249 -17.14 -23.42 -26.98
C ASN A 249 -17.84 -24.50 -27.83
N MET A 250 -18.95 -25.03 -27.33
CA MET A 250 -19.80 -26.01 -28.03
C MET A 250 -21.13 -25.39 -28.49
N GLY A 251 -21.07 -24.24 -29.16
CA GLY A 251 -22.24 -23.54 -29.68
C GLY A 251 -22.98 -22.66 -28.66
N GLU A 252 -24.18 -22.24 -29.02
CA GLU A 252 -24.95 -21.18 -28.32
C GLU A 252 -25.48 -21.57 -26.92
N THR A 253 -25.46 -22.86 -26.57
CA THR A 253 -25.85 -23.34 -25.23
C THR A 253 -24.64 -23.52 -24.29
N SER A 254 -23.45 -23.13 -24.74
CA SER A 254 -22.21 -23.22 -23.98
C SER A 254 -21.60 -21.83 -23.83
N ALA A 255 -20.96 -21.60 -22.70
CA ALA A 255 -20.43 -20.30 -22.34
C ALA A 255 -19.28 -20.39 -21.35
N THR A 256 -18.57 -19.30 -21.15
CA THR A 256 -17.61 -19.17 -20.05
C THR A 256 -17.64 -17.74 -19.52
N GLY A 257 -17.39 -17.56 -18.23
CA GLY A 257 -17.46 -16.24 -17.63
C GLY A 257 -16.71 -16.11 -16.32
N VAL A 258 -16.57 -14.85 -15.91
CA VAL A 258 -15.96 -14.44 -14.65
C VAL A 258 -16.91 -13.46 -13.97
N ALA A 259 -17.16 -13.66 -12.68
CA ALA A 259 -18.06 -12.80 -11.92
C ALA A 259 -17.55 -12.52 -10.50
N PHE A 260 -18.07 -11.45 -9.92
CA PHE A 260 -17.89 -11.07 -8.53
C PHE A 260 -19.27 -11.04 -7.86
N THR A 261 -19.36 -11.57 -6.63
CA THR A 261 -20.65 -11.60 -5.90
C THR A 261 -21.14 -10.20 -5.49
N ARG A 262 -20.24 -9.22 -5.48
CA ARG A 262 -20.51 -7.79 -5.32
C ARG A 262 -19.59 -7.00 -6.26
N SER A 263 -19.95 -5.77 -6.61
CA SER A 263 -19.10 -4.92 -7.45
C SER A 263 -17.72 -4.72 -6.81
N PRO A 264 -16.60 -5.10 -7.46
CA PRO A 264 -15.26 -4.92 -6.91
C PRO A 264 -14.82 -3.45 -6.89
N SER A 265 -15.54 -2.57 -7.59
CA SER A 265 -15.24 -1.14 -7.69
C SER A 265 -16.04 -0.29 -6.73
N THR A 266 -17.34 -0.54 -6.61
CA THR A 266 -18.26 0.26 -5.77
C THR A 266 -18.64 -0.43 -4.46
N GLY A 267 -18.52 -1.76 -4.39
CA GLY A 267 -18.93 -2.58 -3.25
C GLY A 267 -20.43 -2.84 -3.16
N VAL A 268 -21.22 -2.32 -4.10
CA VAL A 268 -22.68 -2.57 -4.17
C VAL A 268 -22.94 -4.06 -4.28
N LYS A 269 -23.94 -4.56 -3.54
CA LYS A 269 -24.37 -5.96 -3.56
C LYS A 269 -25.17 -6.25 -4.85
N GLU A 270 -24.43 -6.50 -5.91
CA GLU A 270 -24.93 -6.96 -7.20
C GLU A 270 -23.94 -7.93 -7.84
N LEU A 271 -24.44 -8.89 -8.60
CA LEU A 271 -23.60 -9.81 -9.35
C LEU A 271 -22.96 -9.04 -10.51
N PHE A 272 -21.65 -8.83 -10.43
CA PHE A 272 -20.89 -8.01 -11.38
C PHE A 272 -19.93 -8.89 -12.17
N GLY A 273 -20.00 -8.89 -13.50
CA GLY A 273 -19.06 -9.65 -14.31
C GLY A 273 -19.48 -9.79 -15.75
N GLU A 274 -18.74 -10.62 -16.45
CA GLU A 274 -18.81 -10.77 -17.89
C GLU A 274 -18.77 -12.25 -18.29
N PHE A 275 -19.39 -12.55 -19.44
CA PHE A 275 -19.37 -13.89 -20.02
C PHE A 275 -19.31 -13.82 -21.55
N LEU A 276 -18.96 -14.93 -22.18
CA LEU A 276 -18.98 -15.11 -23.62
C LEU A 276 -19.69 -16.42 -23.98
N LEU A 277 -20.64 -16.36 -24.91
CA LEU A 277 -21.21 -17.53 -25.58
C LEU A 277 -20.20 -18.14 -26.55
N ASN A 278 -20.22 -19.46 -26.63
CA ASN A 278 -19.40 -20.26 -27.55
C ASN A 278 -17.92 -19.83 -27.51
N ALA A 279 -17.30 -19.90 -26.32
CA ALA A 279 -15.95 -19.39 -26.05
C ALA A 279 -15.22 -20.22 -24.98
N GLN A 280 -13.89 -20.11 -24.92
CA GLN A 280 -13.09 -20.61 -23.79
C GLN A 280 -12.64 -19.46 -22.89
N GLY A 281 -12.23 -19.77 -21.66
CA GLY A 281 -11.83 -18.76 -20.68
C GLY A 281 -10.71 -17.82 -21.15
N GLU A 282 -9.85 -18.30 -22.05
CA GLU A 282 -8.83 -17.49 -22.71
C GLU A 282 -9.43 -16.33 -23.51
N ASP A 283 -10.55 -16.54 -24.21
CA ASP A 283 -11.16 -15.51 -25.04
C ASP A 283 -11.74 -14.36 -24.20
N VAL A 284 -12.16 -14.65 -22.97
CA VAL A 284 -12.63 -13.64 -21.99
C VAL A 284 -11.45 -12.80 -21.48
N VAL A 285 -10.29 -13.43 -21.27
CA VAL A 285 -9.09 -12.75 -20.74
C VAL A 285 -8.33 -11.97 -21.82
N ALA A 286 -8.28 -12.51 -23.05
CA ALA A 286 -7.54 -11.92 -24.17
C ALA A 286 -8.24 -10.69 -24.77
N GLY A 287 -9.54 -10.50 -24.51
CA GLY A 287 -10.29 -9.33 -25.00
C GLY A 287 -10.48 -9.30 -26.52
N LEU A 288 -10.27 -10.44 -27.21
CA LEU A 288 -10.44 -10.58 -28.66
C LEU A 288 -11.91 -10.43 -29.09
N ARG A 289 -12.85 -10.71 -28.18
CA ARG A 289 -14.29 -10.53 -28.36
C ARG A 289 -14.80 -9.64 -27.24
N THR A 290 -15.72 -8.73 -27.57
CA THR A 290 -16.40 -7.90 -26.57
C THR A 290 -17.20 -8.79 -25.63
N PRO A 291 -16.89 -8.83 -24.33
CA PRO A 291 -17.63 -9.63 -23.37
C PRO A 291 -19.08 -9.14 -23.19
N GLN A 292 -19.98 -10.06 -22.86
CA GLN A 292 -21.40 -9.79 -22.60
C GLN A 292 -21.66 -9.65 -21.10
N ASN A 293 -22.70 -8.92 -20.71
CA ASN A 293 -23.03 -8.71 -19.30
C ASN A 293 -23.76 -9.91 -18.69
N ILE A 294 -23.45 -10.23 -17.43
CA ILE A 294 -24.10 -11.37 -16.74
C ILE A 294 -25.58 -11.09 -16.44
N THR A 295 -25.91 -9.88 -15.95
CA THR A 295 -27.29 -9.52 -15.55
C THR A 295 -27.96 -8.60 -16.56
N GLU A 296 -29.30 -8.64 -16.61
CA GLU A 296 -30.08 -7.79 -17.50
C GLU A 296 -29.98 -6.31 -17.12
N ALA A 297 -29.95 -6.02 -15.82
CA ALA A 297 -29.74 -4.67 -15.31
C ALA A 297 -28.40 -4.07 -15.78
N ALA A 298 -27.32 -4.85 -15.72
CA ALA A 298 -26.00 -4.41 -16.19
C ALA A 298 -25.99 -4.20 -17.70
N ARG A 299 -26.65 -5.07 -18.48
CA ARG A 299 -26.79 -4.92 -19.93
C ARG A 299 -27.48 -3.61 -20.30
N VAL A 300 -28.60 -3.29 -19.64
CA VAL A 300 -29.34 -2.04 -19.87
C VAL A 300 -28.49 -0.82 -19.49
N ALA A 301 -27.79 -0.88 -18.35
CA ALA A 301 -26.91 0.20 -17.90
C ALA A 301 -25.73 0.44 -18.85
N ALA A 302 -25.18 -0.62 -19.45
CA ALA A 302 -24.08 -0.57 -20.41
C ALA A 302 -24.54 -0.17 -21.83
N GLY A 303 -25.85 -0.11 -22.10
CA GLY A 303 -26.38 0.14 -23.45
C GLY A 303 -26.03 -0.97 -24.45
N SER A 304 -25.79 -2.20 -23.99
CA SER A 304 -25.38 -3.32 -24.83
C SER A 304 -26.57 -3.93 -25.58
N GLU A 305 -26.42 -4.14 -26.89
CA GLU A 305 -27.41 -4.83 -27.74
C GLU A 305 -27.31 -6.36 -27.65
N GLN A 306 -26.19 -6.89 -27.13
CA GLN A 306 -25.98 -8.33 -26.95
C GLN A 306 -26.78 -8.84 -25.74
N PRO A 307 -27.36 -10.06 -25.77
CA PRO A 307 -28.14 -10.59 -24.66
C PRO A 307 -27.28 -10.77 -23.40
N SER A 308 -27.92 -10.66 -22.24
CA SER A 308 -27.30 -10.97 -20.95
C SER A 308 -27.31 -12.48 -20.69
N MET A 309 -26.49 -12.98 -19.76
CA MET A 309 -26.56 -14.40 -19.37
C MET A 309 -27.93 -14.75 -18.80
N GLU A 310 -28.51 -13.82 -18.04
CA GLU A 310 -29.86 -13.93 -17.47
C GLU A 310 -30.94 -14.17 -18.54
N SER A 311 -30.82 -13.54 -19.71
CA SER A 311 -31.78 -13.74 -20.81
C SER A 311 -31.39 -14.88 -21.76
N ALA A 312 -30.10 -15.10 -22.03
CA ALA A 312 -29.63 -16.14 -22.94
C ALA A 312 -29.68 -17.56 -22.33
N LEU A 313 -29.40 -17.69 -21.02
CA LEU A 313 -29.28 -18.97 -20.31
C LEU A 313 -29.98 -18.90 -18.93
N PRO A 314 -31.31 -18.69 -18.87
CA PRO A 314 -32.02 -18.34 -17.62
C PRO A 314 -31.93 -19.42 -16.53
N GLU A 315 -32.03 -20.71 -16.89
CA GLU A 315 -31.95 -21.81 -15.92
C GLU A 315 -30.56 -21.92 -15.28
N VAL A 316 -29.53 -21.78 -16.11
CA VAL A 316 -28.12 -21.80 -15.69
C VAL A 316 -27.80 -20.57 -14.85
N PHE A 317 -28.30 -19.40 -15.24
CA PHE A 317 -28.15 -18.17 -14.48
C PHE A 317 -28.76 -18.32 -13.07
N ALA A 318 -29.96 -18.89 -12.95
CA ALA A 318 -30.56 -19.15 -11.65
C ALA A 318 -29.73 -20.11 -10.78
N GLU A 319 -29.09 -21.13 -11.37
CA GLU A 319 -28.15 -22.00 -10.66
C GLU A 319 -26.89 -21.26 -10.23
N PHE A 320 -26.35 -20.41 -11.10
CA PHE A 320 -25.16 -19.60 -10.83
C PHE A 320 -25.38 -18.58 -9.69
N VAL A 321 -26.55 -17.93 -9.65
CA VAL A 321 -26.94 -17.06 -8.53
C VAL A 321 -26.95 -17.83 -7.21
N ARG A 322 -27.57 -19.02 -7.16
CA ARG A 322 -27.55 -19.85 -5.93
C ARG A 322 -26.14 -20.26 -5.52
N ALA A 323 -25.29 -20.61 -6.48
CA ALA A 323 -23.90 -20.98 -6.22
C ALA A 323 -23.11 -19.82 -5.62
N THR A 324 -23.23 -18.63 -6.21
CA THR A 324 -22.55 -17.40 -5.75
C THR A 324 -23.02 -16.95 -4.37
N GLU A 325 -24.32 -17.02 -4.07
CA GLU A 325 -24.87 -16.75 -2.74
C GLU A 325 -24.36 -17.74 -1.68
N LEU A 326 -24.30 -19.03 -2.02
CA LEU A 326 -23.76 -20.06 -1.13
C LEU A 326 -22.28 -19.80 -0.83
N LEU A 327 -21.50 -19.46 -1.85
CA LEU A 327 -20.09 -19.13 -1.73
C LEU A 327 -19.87 -17.90 -0.84
N GLU A 328 -20.58 -16.80 -1.09
CA GLU A 328 -20.47 -15.58 -0.27
C GLU A 328 -20.85 -15.86 1.19
N LYS A 329 -21.91 -16.65 1.43
CA LYS A 329 -22.33 -17.01 2.78
C LYS A 329 -21.33 -17.93 3.49
N HIS A 330 -20.77 -18.91 2.78
CA HIS A 330 -19.83 -19.88 3.34
C HIS A 330 -18.48 -19.23 3.69
N TYR A 331 -17.88 -18.54 2.73
CA TYR A 331 -16.63 -17.80 2.95
C TYR A 331 -16.82 -16.52 3.76
N ARG A 332 -18.10 -16.13 3.98
CA ARG A 332 -18.52 -14.89 4.61
C ARG A 332 -17.92 -13.67 3.94
N GLU A 333 -17.57 -13.70 2.67
CA GLU A 333 -16.74 -12.70 1.99
C GLU A 333 -17.10 -12.62 0.50
N MET A 334 -16.90 -11.46 -0.13
CA MET A 334 -17.14 -11.28 -1.57
C MET A 334 -16.17 -12.16 -2.35
N GLN A 335 -16.74 -12.95 -3.28
CA GLN A 335 -16.00 -13.92 -4.08
C GLN A 335 -15.84 -13.44 -5.53
N ASP A 336 -14.68 -13.72 -6.08
CA ASP A 336 -14.35 -13.73 -7.51
C ASP A 336 -14.45 -15.19 -7.98
N VAL A 337 -15.32 -15.45 -8.95
CA VAL A 337 -15.69 -16.78 -9.43
C VAL A 337 -15.45 -16.92 -10.93
N GLU A 338 -14.91 -18.06 -11.34
CA GLU A 338 -14.79 -18.46 -12.74
C GLU A 338 -15.72 -19.66 -12.99
N PHE A 339 -16.47 -19.62 -14.09
CA PHE A 339 -17.41 -20.67 -14.44
C PHE A 339 -17.44 -20.97 -15.94
N THR A 340 -17.90 -22.16 -16.28
CA THR A 340 -18.17 -22.59 -17.65
C THR A 340 -19.53 -23.26 -17.71
N VAL A 341 -20.23 -23.04 -18.81
CA VAL A 341 -21.48 -23.69 -19.15
C VAL A 341 -21.20 -24.62 -20.32
N GLU A 342 -21.45 -25.91 -20.15
CA GLU A 342 -21.29 -26.91 -21.19
C GLU A 342 -22.67 -27.47 -21.55
N ARG A 343 -23.20 -27.12 -22.73
CA ARG A 343 -24.52 -27.57 -23.22
C ARG A 343 -25.65 -27.41 -22.18
N GLY A 344 -25.75 -26.21 -21.60
CA GLY A 344 -26.75 -25.87 -20.60
C GLY A 344 -26.46 -26.37 -19.18
N LYS A 345 -25.28 -26.96 -18.90
CA LYS A 345 -24.88 -27.39 -17.56
C LYS A 345 -23.82 -26.45 -16.98
N LEU A 346 -24.06 -25.91 -15.79
CA LEU A 346 -23.11 -25.08 -15.05
C LEU A 346 -21.96 -25.91 -14.48
N TRP A 347 -20.74 -25.36 -14.56
CA TRP A 347 -19.55 -25.85 -13.89
C TRP A 347 -18.77 -24.71 -13.24
N MET A 348 -18.52 -24.83 -11.93
CA MET A 348 -17.70 -23.89 -11.15
C MET A 348 -16.24 -24.30 -11.24
N LEU A 349 -15.39 -23.42 -11.79
CA LEU A 349 -13.98 -23.71 -12.04
C LEU A 349 -13.05 -23.16 -10.97
N GLN A 350 -13.42 -22.02 -10.38
CA GLN A 350 -12.59 -21.37 -9.37
C GLN A 350 -13.45 -20.46 -8.51
N THR A 351 -13.05 -20.31 -7.25
CA THR A 351 -13.46 -19.22 -6.40
C THR A 351 -12.26 -18.71 -5.60
N ARG A 352 -12.29 -17.42 -5.24
CA ARG A 352 -11.34 -16.80 -4.31
C ARG A 352 -11.94 -15.52 -3.76
N THR A 353 -11.39 -15.04 -2.63
CA THR A 353 -11.67 -13.68 -2.15
C THR A 353 -11.39 -12.67 -3.26
N GLY A 354 -12.42 -11.93 -3.67
CA GLY A 354 -12.28 -11.00 -4.80
C GLY A 354 -11.42 -9.80 -4.45
N LYS A 355 -10.52 -9.41 -5.37
CA LYS A 355 -9.79 -8.15 -5.24
C LYS A 355 -10.76 -6.99 -5.47
N ARG A 356 -10.53 -5.87 -4.78
CA ARG A 356 -11.49 -4.77 -4.72
C ARG A 356 -10.80 -3.44 -4.40
N THR A 357 -11.48 -2.34 -4.70
CA THR A 357 -11.05 -1.00 -4.29
C THR A 357 -11.23 -0.81 -2.77
N THR A 358 -10.58 0.19 -2.20
CA THR A 358 -10.79 0.55 -0.79
C THR A 358 -12.24 0.97 -0.52
N ALA A 359 -12.86 1.74 -1.43
CA ALA A 359 -14.27 2.12 -1.32
C ALA A 359 -15.19 0.89 -1.29
N ALA A 360 -14.96 -0.07 -2.19
CA ALA A 360 -15.69 -1.33 -2.19
C ALA A 360 -15.45 -2.15 -0.92
N ALA A 361 -14.22 -2.22 -0.42
CA ALA A 361 -13.90 -2.93 0.82
C ALA A 361 -14.68 -2.36 2.03
N LEU A 362 -14.73 -1.03 2.16
CA LEU A 362 -15.49 -0.35 3.21
C LEU A 362 -16.98 -0.68 3.11
N ARG A 363 -17.56 -0.55 1.91
CA ARG A 363 -18.98 -0.82 1.68
C ARG A 363 -19.35 -2.27 1.94
N ILE A 364 -18.57 -3.22 1.42
CA ILE A 364 -18.80 -4.66 1.60
C ILE A 364 -18.73 -5.02 3.09
N ALA A 365 -17.74 -4.51 3.82
CA ALA A 365 -17.59 -4.81 5.25
C ALA A 365 -18.79 -4.30 6.08
N VAL A 366 -19.28 -3.10 5.78
CA VAL A 366 -20.45 -2.52 6.46
C VAL A 366 -21.73 -3.26 6.09
N ASP A 367 -21.97 -3.50 4.80
CA ASP A 367 -23.16 -4.20 4.31
C ASP A 367 -23.23 -5.63 4.86
N MET A 368 -22.14 -6.39 4.81
CA MET A 368 -22.10 -7.75 5.39
C MET A 368 -22.34 -7.77 6.90
N THR A 369 -21.94 -6.72 7.62
CA THR A 369 -22.24 -6.60 9.06
C THR A 369 -23.71 -6.33 9.29
N ASN A 370 -24.31 -5.44 8.49
CA ASN A 370 -25.74 -5.12 8.56
C ASN A 370 -26.63 -6.31 8.16
N GLU A 371 -26.14 -7.14 7.22
CA GLU A 371 -26.76 -8.41 6.82
C GLU A 371 -26.62 -9.51 7.89
N GLY A 372 -25.85 -9.29 8.96
CA GLY A 372 -25.56 -10.28 9.99
C GLY A 372 -24.63 -11.40 9.53
N LEU A 373 -23.97 -11.25 8.38
CA LEU A 373 -23.04 -12.24 7.84
C LEU A 373 -21.71 -12.22 8.58
N ILE A 374 -21.27 -11.05 9.04
CA ILE A 374 -20.01 -10.87 9.77
C ILE A 374 -20.22 -10.00 11.02
N SER A 375 -19.31 -10.14 12.00
CA SER A 375 -19.29 -9.25 13.16
C SER A 375 -18.58 -7.93 12.85
N LYS A 376 -18.80 -6.90 13.69
CA LYS A 376 -18.03 -5.63 13.61
C LYS A 376 -16.52 -5.87 13.75
N GLU A 377 -16.11 -6.81 14.61
CA GLU A 377 -14.70 -7.16 14.81
C GLU A 377 -14.11 -7.82 13.54
N GLU A 378 -14.88 -8.66 12.84
CA GLU A 378 -14.48 -9.24 11.55
C GLU A 378 -14.40 -8.18 10.44
N ALA A 379 -15.38 -7.26 10.38
CA ALA A 379 -15.39 -6.16 9.41
C ALA A 379 -14.14 -5.28 9.53
N LEU A 380 -13.76 -4.91 10.76
CA LEU A 380 -12.54 -4.14 11.02
C LEU A 380 -11.28 -4.86 10.52
N ASN A 381 -11.17 -6.17 10.74
CA ASN A 381 -9.99 -6.95 10.34
C ASN A 381 -9.86 -7.20 8.83
N ARG A 382 -10.92 -6.97 8.05
CA ARG A 382 -10.94 -7.17 6.60
C ARG A 382 -10.46 -5.96 5.80
N VAL A 383 -10.55 -4.77 6.39
CA VAL A 383 -10.08 -3.54 5.75
C VAL A 383 -8.59 -3.37 6.01
N VAL A 384 -7.79 -3.28 4.96
CA VAL A 384 -6.35 -3.07 5.09
C VAL A 384 -6.10 -1.61 5.45
N PRO A 385 -5.49 -1.28 6.61
CA PRO A 385 -5.38 0.12 7.05
C PRO A 385 -4.67 1.04 6.07
N ALA A 386 -3.57 0.57 5.46
CA ALA A 386 -2.80 1.34 4.49
C ALA A 386 -3.61 1.71 3.24
N SER A 387 -4.65 0.93 2.90
CA SER A 387 -5.47 1.23 1.73
C SER A 387 -6.37 2.46 1.93
N LEU A 388 -6.63 2.86 3.18
CA LEU A 388 -7.41 4.06 3.49
C LEU A 388 -6.77 5.34 2.94
N GLU A 389 -5.45 5.39 2.71
CA GLU A 389 -4.81 6.55 2.05
C GLU A 389 -5.48 6.88 0.70
N GLN A 390 -5.96 5.87 -0.03
CA GLN A 390 -6.60 6.04 -1.34
C GLN A 390 -7.90 6.84 -1.30
N VAL A 391 -8.61 6.86 -0.17
CA VAL A 391 -9.88 7.59 -0.01
C VAL A 391 -9.72 8.93 0.69
N LEU A 392 -8.49 9.29 1.12
CA LEU A 392 -8.21 10.51 1.88
C LEU A 392 -7.59 11.62 1.03
N HIS A 393 -6.98 11.30 -0.11
CA HIS A 393 -6.32 12.25 -1.00
C HIS A 393 -7.09 12.45 -2.30
N PRO A 394 -7.00 13.63 -2.93
CA PRO A 394 -7.50 13.83 -4.29
C PRO A 394 -6.93 12.78 -5.25
N ALA A 395 -7.78 12.21 -6.09
CA ALA A 395 -7.39 11.19 -7.06
C ALA A 395 -7.67 11.67 -8.49
N LEU A 396 -6.83 11.23 -9.42
CA LEU A 396 -7.03 11.46 -10.85
C LEU A 396 -8.28 10.73 -11.33
N ASP A 397 -9.07 11.38 -12.19
CA ASP A 397 -10.18 10.71 -12.88
C ASP A 397 -9.64 9.52 -13.71
N PRO A 398 -10.14 8.28 -13.51
CA PRO A 398 -9.74 7.10 -14.28
C PRO A 398 -9.91 7.27 -15.80
N ASN A 399 -10.91 8.05 -16.23
CA ASN A 399 -11.28 8.22 -17.63
C ASN A 399 -10.58 9.42 -18.29
N ALA A 400 -9.87 10.25 -17.53
CA ALA A 400 -9.16 11.39 -18.09
C ALA A 400 -7.92 10.92 -18.88
N PRO A 401 -7.69 11.41 -20.12
CA PRO A 401 -6.54 11.04 -20.94
C PRO A 401 -5.23 11.50 -20.28
N ARG A 402 -4.25 10.61 -20.18
CA ARG A 402 -3.00 10.86 -19.46
C ARG A 402 -1.79 10.72 -20.37
N GLN A 403 -0.93 11.73 -20.39
CA GLN A 403 0.38 11.65 -21.04
C GLN A 403 1.48 11.69 -19.98
N VAL A 404 1.97 10.51 -19.58
CA VAL A 404 3.07 10.37 -18.62
C VAL A 404 4.39 10.77 -19.28
N ILE A 405 5.11 11.71 -18.67
CA ILE A 405 6.38 12.26 -19.18
C ILE A 405 7.58 11.82 -18.35
N ALA A 406 7.37 11.38 -17.10
CA ALA A 406 8.39 10.80 -16.23
C ALA A 406 7.74 9.97 -15.11
N THR A 407 8.54 9.13 -14.45
CA THR A 407 8.15 8.40 -13.25
C THR A 407 9.28 8.52 -12.21
N GLY A 408 8.92 8.88 -10.99
CA GLY A 408 9.79 8.89 -9.81
C GLY A 408 9.26 7.96 -8.73
N LEU A 409 9.71 8.18 -7.50
CA LEU A 409 9.24 7.46 -6.32
C LEU A 409 7.95 8.11 -5.80
N PRO A 410 6.94 7.30 -5.42
CA PRO A 410 5.67 7.78 -4.85
C PRO A 410 5.86 8.24 -3.40
N ALA A 411 6.49 9.40 -3.22
CA ALA A 411 6.97 9.87 -1.93
C ALA A 411 5.86 10.26 -0.96
N SER A 412 4.80 10.89 -1.46
CA SER A 412 3.62 11.28 -0.67
C SER A 412 2.35 11.14 -1.53
N PRO A 413 1.34 10.39 -1.10
CA PRO A 413 0.19 10.01 -1.92
C PRO A 413 -0.71 11.20 -2.32
N GLY A 414 -1.52 10.97 -3.36
CA GLY A 414 -2.48 11.91 -3.92
C GLY A 414 -2.07 12.50 -5.27
N ALA A 415 -3.00 13.19 -5.92
CA ALA A 415 -2.79 13.87 -7.19
C ALA A 415 -2.81 15.41 -7.03
N ALA A 416 -1.94 16.10 -7.76
CA ALA A 416 -1.89 17.55 -7.80
C ALA A 416 -1.60 18.06 -9.22
N SER A 417 -2.31 19.12 -9.62
CA SER A 417 -2.14 19.80 -10.91
C SER A 417 -1.91 21.29 -10.69
N GLY A 418 -0.95 21.88 -11.42
CA GLY A 418 -0.63 23.31 -11.29
C GLY A 418 0.46 23.78 -12.25
N GLU A 419 0.78 25.08 -12.17
CA GLU A 419 1.84 25.73 -12.92
C GLU A 419 3.23 25.35 -12.36
N ILE A 420 4.19 25.05 -13.23
CA ILE A 420 5.56 24.75 -12.82
C ILE A 420 6.24 26.01 -12.26
N VAL A 421 6.79 25.89 -11.05
CA VAL A 421 7.64 26.90 -10.41
C VAL A 421 8.94 26.26 -9.92
N PHE A 422 10.05 27.01 -9.92
CA PHE A 422 11.39 26.45 -9.66
C PHE A 422 12.02 26.91 -8.33
N ASN A 423 11.35 27.82 -7.62
CA ASN A 423 11.78 28.29 -6.31
C ASN A 423 10.59 28.58 -5.38
N SER A 424 10.90 28.72 -4.10
CA SER A 424 9.93 28.87 -3.01
C SER A 424 9.06 30.12 -3.16
N SER A 425 9.67 31.27 -3.44
CA SER A 425 8.96 32.55 -3.55
C SER A 425 8.01 32.61 -4.75
N GLU A 426 8.33 31.93 -5.85
CA GLU A 426 7.43 31.78 -7.00
C GLU A 426 6.16 31.01 -6.64
N ALA A 427 6.28 29.93 -5.86
CA ALA A 427 5.12 29.15 -5.43
C ALA A 427 4.15 30.01 -4.61
N GLU A 428 4.68 30.90 -3.76
CA GLU A 428 3.88 31.84 -2.96
C GLU A 428 3.24 32.95 -3.80
N GLN A 429 3.96 33.48 -4.78
CA GLN A 429 3.41 34.46 -5.73
C GLN A 429 2.26 33.86 -6.55
N VAL A 430 2.40 32.62 -7.02
CA VAL A 430 1.34 31.92 -7.75
C VAL A 430 0.13 31.70 -6.84
N ARG A 431 0.34 31.26 -5.60
CA ARG A 431 -0.73 31.05 -4.62
C ARG A 431 -1.44 32.33 -4.21
N SER A 432 -0.71 33.41 -3.94
CA SER A 432 -1.29 34.71 -3.57
C SER A 432 -2.12 35.32 -4.71
N ALA A 433 -1.78 34.99 -5.96
CA ALA A 433 -2.60 35.30 -7.13
C ALA A 433 -3.81 34.35 -7.34
N GLY A 434 -4.08 33.43 -6.39
CA GLY A 434 -5.19 32.48 -6.45
C GLY A 434 -5.00 31.32 -7.42
N ARG A 435 -3.77 31.08 -7.90
CA ARG A 435 -3.42 30.03 -8.85
C ARG A 435 -2.69 28.88 -8.15
N LYS A 436 -2.67 27.71 -8.80
CA LYS A 436 -2.08 26.47 -8.27
C LYS A 436 -0.67 26.28 -8.82
N ALA A 437 0.29 25.90 -7.96
CA ALA A 437 1.69 25.69 -8.36
C ALA A 437 2.15 24.26 -8.11
N ILE A 438 3.05 23.74 -8.94
CA ILE A 438 3.85 22.53 -8.68
C ILE A 438 5.29 22.98 -8.48
N LEU A 439 5.83 22.78 -7.27
CA LEU A 439 7.20 23.15 -6.94
C LEU A 439 8.15 22.07 -7.48
N VAL A 440 8.97 22.44 -8.45
CA VAL A 440 9.94 21.54 -9.09
C VAL A 440 11.36 21.91 -8.67
N ARG A 441 12.05 20.98 -8.02
CA ARG A 441 13.41 21.19 -7.49
C ARG A 441 14.32 20.00 -7.80
N VAL A 442 15.63 20.20 -7.79
CA VAL A 442 16.57 19.06 -7.80
C VAL A 442 16.42 18.30 -6.48
N GLU A 443 16.43 19.05 -5.38
CA GLU A 443 16.17 18.63 -4.02
C GLU A 443 15.59 19.83 -3.25
N THR A 444 14.86 19.58 -2.17
CA THR A 444 14.31 20.65 -1.30
C THR A 444 15.14 20.80 -0.04
N SER A 445 15.24 22.01 0.49
CA SER A 445 15.84 22.30 1.81
C SER A 445 14.79 22.89 2.77
N PRO A 446 15.11 23.07 4.07
CA PRO A 446 14.21 23.74 5.02
C PRO A 446 13.76 25.15 4.58
N GLU A 447 14.54 25.83 3.74
CA GLU A 447 14.20 27.16 3.19
C GLU A 447 13.07 27.09 2.15
N ASP A 448 12.87 25.91 1.54
CA ASP A 448 11.81 25.66 0.58
C ASP A 448 10.45 25.37 1.28
N ILE A 449 10.41 25.27 2.63
CA ILE A 449 9.19 24.88 3.37
C ILE A 449 7.99 25.78 3.05
N GLN A 450 8.20 27.10 2.96
CA GLN A 450 7.10 28.02 2.68
C GLN A 450 6.52 27.77 1.26
N GLY A 451 7.39 27.62 0.26
CA GLY A 451 7.01 27.29 -1.11
C GLY A 451 6.42 25.90 -1.26
N MET A 452 6.91 24.91 -0.51
CA MET A 452 6.31 23.57 -0.41
C MET A 452 4.91 23.65 0.21
N HIS A 453 4.73 24.49 1.23
CA HIS A 453 3.41 24.78 1.80
C HIS A 453 2.53 25.63 0.87
N ALA A 454 3.09 26.38 -0.07
CA ALA A 454 2.35 27.12 -1.08
C ALA A 454 1.91 26.27 -2.29
N ALA A 455 2.74 25.33 -2.75
CA ALA A 455 2.49 24.51 -3.93
C ALA A 455 1.44 23.41 -3.71
N GLU A 456 0.64 23.04 -4.71
CA GLU A 456 -0.29 21.90 -4.61
C GLU A 456 0.44 20.55 -4.57
N GLY A 457 1.63 20.47 -5.16
CA GLY A 457 2.44 19.27 -5.19
C GLY A 457 3.93 19.57 -5.39
N ILE A 458 4.78 18.59 -5.04
CA ILE A 458 6.24 18.73 -5.06
C ILE A 458 6.85 17.65 -5.95
N LEU A 459 7.70 18.06 -6.89
CA LEU A 459 8.46 17.17 -7.76
C LEU A 459 9.96 17.39 -7.52
N THR A 460 10.67 16.33 -7.15
CA THR A 460 12.14 16.38 -7.07
C THR A 460 12.83 15.38 -7.99
N THR A 461 13.95 15.79 -8.60
CA THR A 461 14.75 14.91 -9.46
C THR A 461 15.66 13.97 -8.66
N ARG A 462 16.00 14.37 -7.43
CA ARG A 462 16.75 13.58 -6.44
C ARG A 462 15.95 13.42 -5.15
N GLY A 463 16.41 12.52 -4.28
CA GLY A 463 15.80 12.24 -2.99
C GLY A 463 14.93 10.99 -2.98
N GLY A 464 15.13 10.16 -1.96
CA GLY A 464 14.35 8.93 -1.74
C GLY A 464 13.04 9.17 -0.99
N MET A 465 12.36 8.07 -0.66
CA MET A 465 11.12 8.07 0.14
C MET A 465 11.26 8.74 1.52
N THR A 466 12.46 8.94 2.04
CA THR A 466 12.75 9.58 3.34
C THR A 466 13.42 10.96 3.20
N SER A 467 13.54 11.49 1.98
CA SER A 467 14.14 12.80 1.73
C SER A 467 13.33 13.93 2.37
N HIS A 468 13.97 15.09 2.60
CA HIS A 468 13.30 16.30 3.10
C HIS A 468 11.97 16.57 2.37
N ALA A 469 11.96 16.50 1.04
CA ALA A 469 10.77 16.66 0.22
C ALA A 469 9.67 15.67 0.60
N ALA A 470 10.00 14.38 0.65
CA ALA A 470 9.06 13.30 0.96
C ALA A 470 8.47 13.42 2.36
N VAL A 471 9.31 13.73 3.37
CA VAL A 471 8.91 13.79 4.77
C VAL A 471 8.00 14.99 5.02
N VAL A 472 8.39 16.17 4.53
CA VAL A 472 7.63 17.40 4.69
C VAL A 472 6.32 17.32 3.90
N ALA A 473 6.36 16.82 2.66
CA ALA A 473 5.16 16.64 1.85
C ALA A 473 4.16 15.67 2.51
N ARG A 474 4.62 14.53 3.05
CA ARG A 474 3.76 13.60 3.81
C ARG A 474 3.22 14.22 5.09
N GLY A 475 4.02 15.02 5.79
CA GLY A 475 3.58 15.79 6.96
C GLY A 475 2.43 16.73 6.62
N MET A 476 2.54 17.43 5.49
CA MET A 476 1.55 18.37 4.97
C MET A 476 0.37 17.70 4.22
N GLY A 477 0.45 16.39 3.96
CA GLY A 477 -0.52 15.67 3.14
C GLY A 477 -0.56 16.11 1.68
N LYS A 478 0.57 16.59 1.15
CA LYS A 478 0.68 17.04 -0.24
C LYS A 478 1.26 15.96 -1.14
N PRO A 479 0.73 15.79 -2.35
CA PRO A 479 1.31 14.92 -3.37
C PRO A 479 2.79 15.24 -3.60
N CYS A 480 3.63 14.21 -3.54
CA CYS A 480 5.05 14.34 -3.83
C CYS A 480 5.56 13.16 -4.63
N VAL A 481 6.25 13.47 -5.72
CA VAL A 481 7.05 12.52 -6.50
C VAL A 481 8.51 12.90 -6.29
N SER A 482 9.29 12.03 -5.66
CA SER A 482 10.71 12.30 -5.40
C SER A 482 11.62 11.41 -6.27
N GLY A 483 12.87 11.83 -6.48
CA GLY A 483 13.83 10.98 -7.20
C GLY A 483 13.45 10.67 -8.64
N ALA A 484 12.74 11.56 -9.33
CA ALA A 484 12.41 11.44 -10.74
C ALA A 484 13.67 11.70 -11.61
N ALA A 485 14.59 10.74 -11.64
CA ALA A 485 15.94 10.90 -12.20
C ALA A 485 15.96 11.21 -13.72
N THR A 486 14.87 10.89 -14.43
CA THR A 486 14.71 11.19 -15.87
C THR A 486 14.32 12.64 -16.15
N VAL A 487 13.93 13.38 -15.12
CA VAL A 487 13.63 14.82 -15.19
C VAL A 487 14.93 15.61 -15.01
N ARG A 488 15.20 16.55 -15.94
CA ARG A 488 16.33 17.49 -15.82
C ARG A 488 15.81 18.91 -15.64
N ILE A 489 16.38 19.63 -14.68
CA ILE A 489 16.01 21.01 -14.38
C ILE A 489 17.17 21.92 -14.78
N ASN A 490 16.86 23.00 -15.48
CA ASN A 490 17.80 24.08 -15.78
C ASN A 490 17.29 25.38 -15.13
N TYR A 491 17.90 25.75 -14.00
CA TYR A 491 17.50 26.93 -13.25
C TYR A 491 17.79 28.25 -13.99
N THR A 492 18.86 28.32 -14.77
CA THR A 492 19.22 29.53 -15.53
C THR A 492 18.14 29.90 -16.55
N ASN A 493 17.58 28.88 -17.21
CA ASN A 493 16.55 29.08 -18.22
C ASN A 493 15.12 28.91 -17.66
N ALA A 494 14.99 28.56 -16.36
CA ALA A 494 13.72 28.19 -15.73
C ALA A 494 12.93 27.15 -16.54
N THR A 495 13.59 26.05 -16.91
CA THR A 495 13.00 24.96 -17.69
C THR A 495 13.17 23.58 -17.05
N LEU A 496 12.20 22.71 -17.34
CA LEU A 496 12.19 21.29 -17.02
C LEU A 496 12.19 20.50 -18.33
N THR A 497 13.04 19.48 -18.44
CA THR A 497 13.07 18.56 -19.58
C THR A 497 12.80 17.13 -19.14
N ALA A 498 11.83 16.47 -19.78
CA ALA A 498 11.44 15.08 -19.52
C ALA A 498 10.90 14.42 -20.81
N SER A 499 11.26 13.16 -21.06
CA SER A 499 10.88 12.40 -22.27
C SER A 499 11.07 13.16 -23.60
N GLY A 500 12.17 13.92 -23.71
CA GLY A 500 12.47 14.72 -24.91
C GLY A 500 11.66 16.01 -25.08
N MET A 501 10.76 16.32 -24.14
CA MET A 501 9.97 17.55 -24.11
C MET A 501 10.53 18.55 -23.12
N THR A 502 10.43 19.85 -23.44
CA THR A 502 10.84 20.96 -22.57
C THR A 502 9.62 21.75 -22.14
N PHE A 503 9.51 21.99 -20.83
CA PHE A 503 8.47 22.74 -20.16
C PHE A 503 9.09 23.97 -19.51
N ASN A 504 8.45 25.12 -19.65
CA ASN A 504 8.87 26.38 -19.09
C ASN A 504 8.16 26.63 -17.75
N LYS A 505 8.70 27.58 -16.98
CA LYS A 505 7.97 28.15 -15.84
C LYS A 505 6.58 28.62 -16.28
N GLY A 506 5.55 28.28 -15.49
CA GLY A 506 4.16 28.60 -15.78
C GLY A 506 3.43 27.54 -16.62
N ASP A 507 4.14 26.61 -17.26
CA ASP A 507 3.50 25.50 -17.97
C ASP A 507 2.79 24.57 -16.97
N LEU A 508 1.71 23.93 -17.42
CA LEU A 508 0.86 23.11 -16.56
C LEU A 508 1.37 21.67 -16.47
N LEU A 509 1.45 21.17 -15.25
CA LEU A 509 1.92 19.84 -14.92
C LEU A 509 1.00 19.19 -13.89
N THR A 510 0.83 17.88 -14.01
CA THR A 510 0.15 17.05 -13.00
C THR A 510 1.14 16.03 -12.45
N ILE A 511 1.11 15.80 -11.14
CA ILE A 511 1.85 14.72 -10.49
C ILE A 511 0.88 13.81 -9.75
N ASP A 512 1.17 12.51 -9.75
CA ASP A 512 0.50 11.50 -8.94
C ASP A 512 1.53 10.90 -7.98
N GLY A 513 1.47 11.36 -6.73
CA GLY A 513 2.34 10.91 -5.66
C GLY A 513 2.01 9.51 -5.13
N THR A 514 0.90 8.89 -5.57
CA THR A 514 0.58 7.49 -5.27
C THR A 514 1.30 6.52 -6.21
N THR A 515 1.34 6.84 -7.51
CA THR A 515 2.00 6.00 -8.52
C THR A 515 3.42 6.45 -8.87
N GLY A 516 3.81 7.66 -8.45
CA GLY A 516 5.08 8.27 -8.80
C GLY A 516 5.10 8.89 -10.21
N GLN A 517 3.96 8.99 -10.88
CA GLN A 517 3.87 9.47 -12.26
C GLN A 517 3.87 11.00 -12.35
N VAL A 518 4.52 11.52 -13.38
CA VAL A 518 4.53 12.94 -13.77
C VAL A 518 3.91 13.06 -15.15
N MET A 519 2.90 13.92 -15.31
CA MET A 519 2.04 13.99 -16.48
C MET A 519 1.97 15.42 -17.03
N LYS A 520 1.88 15.52 -18.36
CA LYS A 520 1.72 16.81 -19.04
C LYS A 520 0.30 17.36 -18.86
N GLY A 521 0.19 18.66 -18.59
CA GLY A 521 -1.08 19.39 -18.51
C GLY A 521 -1.79 19.23 -17.18
N ILE A 522 -3.04 19.72 -17.11
CA ILE A 522 -3.95 19.49 -15.99
C ILE A 522 -4.76 18.23 -16.31
N ILE A 523 -4.70 17.25 -15.42
CA ILE A 523 -5.63 16.12 -15.41
C ILE A 523 -6.75 16.42 -14.42
N GLU A 524 -7.98 16.04 -14.79
CA GLU A 524 -9.16 16.19 -13.93
C GLU A 524 -9.03 15.34 -12.66
N MET A 525 -9.40 15.93 -11.53
CA MET A 525 -9.27 15.33 -10.20
C MET A 525 -10.59 15.44 -9.46
N HIS A 526 -10.94 14.38 -8.73
CA HIS A 526 -12.09 14.39 -7.82
C HIS A 526 -11.58 14.46 -6.39
N GLN A 527 -12.15 15.37 -5.58
CA GLN A 527 -11.92 15.39 -4.15
C GLN A 527 -12.86 14.36 -3.51
N PRO A 528 -12.36 13.27 -2.91
CA PRO A 528 -13.24 12.25 -2.37
C PRO A 528 -14.02 12.81 -1.17
N GLU A 529 -15.35 12.73 -1.24
CA GLU A 529 -16.19 12.83 -0.05
C GLU A 529 -16.01 11.55 0.78
N LEU A 530 -15.79 11.70 2.09
CA LEU A 530 -15.72 10.55 2.99
C LEU A 530 -17.08 9.88 3.00
N SER A 531 -17.13 8.61 2.58
CA SER A 531 -18.38 7.87 2.50
C SER A 531 -19.00 7.65 3.88
N ASN A 532 -20.31 7.38 3.91
CA ASN A 532 -21.00 7.06 5.16
C ASN A 532 -20.41 5.80 5.82
N GLU A 533 -20.01 4.83 5.00
CA GLU A 533 -19.41 3.56 5.42
C GLU A 533 -18.05 3.76 6.07
N PHE A 534 -17.26 4.72 5.57
CA PHE A 534 -16.01 5.12 6.22
C PHE A 534 -16.28 5.60 7.64
N THR A 535 -17.28 6.48 7.82
CA THR A 535 -17.64 7.01 9.15
C THR A 535 -18.08 5.90 10.09
N ILE A 536 -18.99 5.02 9.65
CA ILE A 536 -19.47 3.87 10.43
C ILE A 536 -18.31 2.94 10.85
N LEU A 537 -17.41 2.60 9.93
CA LEU A 537 -16.26 1.75 10.23
C LEU A 537 -15.32 2.44 11.24
N MET A 538 -15.10 3.74 11.08
CA MET A 538 -14.26 4.53 11.97
C MET A 538 -14.83 4.64 13.39
N GLU A 539 -16.15 4.68 13.56
CA GLU A 539 -16.82 4.57 14.86
C GLU A 539 -16.61 3.20 15.50
N TRP A 540 -16.70 2.12 14.71
CA TRP A 540 -16.41 0.76 15.20
C TRP A 540 -14.95 0.62 15.61
N ALA A 541 -14.02 1.21 14.84
CA ALA A 541 -12.61 1.22 15.17
C ALA A 541 -12.34 1.95 16.50
N ASP A 542 -12.97 3.11 16.71
CA ASP A 542 -12.86 3.86 17.97
C ASP A 542 -13.41 3.10 19.17
N ALA A 543 -14.50 2.36 18.99
CA ALA A 543 -15.06 1.54 20.06
C ALA A 543 -14.19 0.32 20.40
N ALA A 544 -13.41 -0.19 19.44
CA ALA A 544 -12.59 -1.39 19.60
C ALA A 544 -11.15 -1.11 20.06
N ARG A 545 -10.59 0.07 19.74
CA ARG A 545 -9.19 0.41 20.08
C ARG A 545 -9.02 0.74 21.56
N ARG A 546 -7.84 0.39 22.10
CA ARG A 546 -7.40 0.82 23.45
C ARG A 546 -6.52 2.06 23.37
N MET A 547 -5.51 2.04 22.50
CA MET A 547 -4.61 3.19 22.33
C MET A 547 -5.37 4.40 21.82
N ASP A 548 -4.99 5.56 22.35
CA ASP A 548 -5.46 6.80 21.79
C ASP A 548 -4.74 7.16 20.49
N VAL A 549 -5.38 7.92 19.61
CA VAL A 549 -4.78 8.38 18.36
C VAL A 549 -4.80 9.90 18.32
N ARG A 550 -3.61 10.48 18.42
CA ARG A 550 -3.38 11.92 18.32
C ARG A 550 -2.76 12.28 16.97
N ALA A 551 -2.61 13.57 16.72
CA ALA A 551 -1.95 14.06 15.53
C ALA A 551 -0.64 14.81 15.82
N ASN A 552 0.27 14.74 14.86
CA ASN A 552 1.40 15.65 14.73
C ASN A 552 0.92 16.81 13.87
N ALA A 553 0.67 17.96 14.48
CA ALA A 553 0.09 19.12 13.82
C ALA A 553 0.73 20.38 14.39
N ASP A 554 1.37 21.13 13.49
CA ASP A 554 2.18 22.30 13.85
C ASP A 554 1.44 23.61 13.52
N THR A 555 0.42 23.55 12.65
CA THR A 555 -0.38 24.70 12.20
C THR A 555 -1.87 24.56 12.55
N PRO A 556 -2.61 25.68 12.65
CA PRO A 556 -4.07 25.66 12.80
C PRO A 556 -4.80 24.86 11.71
N ARG A 557 -4.31 24.91 10.47
CA ARG A 557 -4.87 24.13 9.35
C ARG A 557 -4.75 22.63 9.63
N ASP A 558 -3.55 22.17 9.98
CA ASP A 558 -3.29 20.75 10.25
C ASP A 558 -4.11 20.25 11.43
N ALA A 559 -4.24 21.08 12.48
CA ALA A 559 -5.06 20.77 13.64
C ALA A 559 -6.55 20.58 13.28
N ARG A 560 -7.12 21.42 12.41
CA ARG A 560 -8.51 21.25 11.93
C ARG A 560 -8.68 19.96 11.12
N VAL A 561 -7.73 19.67 10.23
CA VAL A 561 -7.74 18.43 9.43
C VAL A 561 -7.65 17.21 10.32
N ALA A 562 -6.72 17.20 11.27
CA ALA A 562 -6.57 16.13 12.25
C ALA A 562 -7.85 15.90 13.06
N ARG A 563 -8.46 16.97 13.56
CA ARG A 563 -9.72 16.89 14.33
C ARG A 563 -10.86 16.34 13.47
N ARG A 564 -10.97 16.76 12.19
CA ARG A 564 -11.95 16.22 11.23
C ARG A 564 -11.79 14.71 11.00
N PHE A 565 -10.55 14.20 11.01
CA PHE A 565 -10.27 12.77 10.89
C PHE A 565 -10.37 11.99 12.22
N GLY A 566 -10.79 12.66 13.30
CA GLY A 566 -11.03 12.02 14.60
C GLY A 566 -9.80 11.91 15.49
N ALA A 567 -8.80 12.79 15.32
CA ALA A 567 -7.67 12.84 16.26
C ALA A 567 -8.14 13.30 17.65
N HIS A 568 -7.74 12.59 18.69
CA HIS A 568 -8.05 12.89 20.09
C HIS A 568 -7.00 13.80 20.75
N GLY A 569 -6.57 14.82 20.00
CA GLY A 569 -5.60 15.82 20.43
C GLY A 569 -4.32 15.81 19.59
N ILE A 570 -3.34 16.57 20.05
CA ILE A 570 -2.02 16.71 19.40
C ILE A 570 -0.99 16.03 20.29
N GLY A 571 -0.23 15.08 19.73
CA GLY A 571 0.87 14.40 20.42
C GLY A 571 2.24 14.99 20.10
N LEU A 572 2.31 15.85 19.08
CA LEU A 572 3.50 16.64 18.75
C LEU A 572 3.11 17.90 17.96
N CYS A 573 3.30 19.07 18.57
CA CYS A 573 3.36 20.36 17.90
C CYS A 573 4.82 20.83 17.92
N ARG A 574 5.44 20.91 16.74
CA ARG A 574 6.80 21.39 16.54
C ARG A 574 6.82 22.91 16.52
N THR A 575 7.45 23.51 17.52
CA THR A 575 7.55 24.97 17.62
C THR A 575 8.38 25.60 16.51
N GLU A 576 9.17 24.81 15.80
CA GLU A 576 10.24 25.35 14.97
C GLU A 576 9.71 25.81 13.62
N HIS A 577 8.70 25.10 13.13
CA HIS A 577 7.90 25.49 11.98
C HIS A 577 7.20 26.85 12.19
N MET A 578 6.88 27.21 13.45
CA MET A 578 6.27 28.50 13.78
C MET A 578 7.25 29.69 13.67
N PHE A 579 8.56 29.45 13.52
CA PHE A 579 9.57 30.51 13.35
C PHE A 579 9.98 30.73 11.89
N PHE A 580 9.59 29.83 10.98
CA PHE A 580 9.90 29.93 9.55
C PHE A 580 8.88 30.76 8.75
N GLU A 581 7.77 31.21 9.35
CA GLU A 581 6.80 32.09 8.68
C GLU A 581 7.33 33.53 8.47
N ASP A 582 6.77 34.21 7.48
CA ASP A 582 7.12 35.58 7.12
C ASP A 582 7.01 36.55 8.31
N GLY A 583 8.05 37.37 8.48
CA GLY A 583 8.18 38.32 9.58
C GLY A 583 8.75 37.76 10.88
N ARG A 584 8.85 36.43 11.04
CA ARG A 584 9.33 35.77 12.28
C ARG A 584 10.79 35.34 12.20
N ILE A 585 11.24 34.97 11.00
CA ILE A 585 12.62 34.54 10.77
C ILE A 585 13.65 35.63 11.11
N VAL A 586 13.29 36.91 10.93
CA VAL A 586 14.17 38.05 11.21
C VAL A 586 14.43 38.18 12.72
N PRO A 587 13.41 38.29 13.60
CA PRO A 587 13.62 38.23 15.05
C PRO A 587 14.36 36.97 15.54
N MET A 588 14.12 35.81 14.91
CA MET A 588 14.86 34.60 15.25
C MET A 588 16.36 34.73 14.93
N ARG A 589 16.71 35.29 13.78
CA ARG A 589 18.11 35.57 13.41
C ARG A 589 18.73 36.65 14.30
N GLU A 590 17.97 37.67 14.70
CA GLU A 590 18.44 38.68 15.66
C GLU A 590 18.83 38.03 17.00
N MET A 591 18.01 37.08 17.48
CA MET A 591 18.31 36.29 18.68
C MET A 591 19.61 35.50 18.53
N ILE A 592 19.84 34.86 17.37
CA ILE A 592 21.06 34.06 17.12
C ILE A 592 22.34 34.93 17.06
N LEU A 593 22.22 36.17 16.58
CA LEU A 593 23.31 37.14 16.43
C LEU A 593 23.61 37.95 17.70
N ALA A 594 22.74 37.89 18.70
CA ALA A 594 22.93 38.60 19.96
C ALA A 594 24.14 38.06 20.73
N VAL A 595 24.93 38.98 21.28
CA VAL A 595 26.20 38.68 21.99
C VAL A 595 25.98 38.34 23.46
N ASP A 596 24.86 38.75 24.03
CA ASP A 596 24.51 38.61 25.44
C ASP A 596 23.04 38.22 25.62
N GLU A 597 22.67 37.93 26.86
CA GLU A 597 21.30 37.55 27.24
C GLU A 597 20.31 38.70 27.01
N GLU A 598 20.70 39.95 27.26
CA GLU A 598 19.84 41.11 27.08
C GLU A 598 19.38 41.26 25.62
N GLY A 599 20.31 41.16 24.67
CA GLY A 599 20.00 41.16 23.25
C GLY A 599 19.12 39.99 22.82
N ARG A 600 19.37 38.79 23.37
CA ARG A 600 18.52 37.61 23.09
C ARG A 600 17.09 37.82 23.59
N ARG A 601 16.91 38.31 24.82
CA ARG A 601 15.58 38.61 25.39
C ARG A 601 14.83 39.68 24.59
N ALA A 602 15.52 40.71 24.10
CA ALA A 602 14.92 41.75 23.26
C ALA A 602 14.38 41.18 21.93
N ALA A 603 15.13 40.29 21.29
CA ALA A 603 14.67 39.60 20.08
C ALA A 603 13.51 38.62 20.35
N LEU A 604 13.61 37.84 21.43
CA LEU A 604 12.56 36.91 21.87
C LEU A 604 11.25 37.62 22.23
N ALA A 605 11.30 38.83 22.78
CA ALA A 605 10.12 39.64 23.05
C ALA A 605 9.32 40.00 21.79
N LYS A 606 9.97 40.09 20.62
CA LYS A 606 9.30 40.29 19.32
C LYS A 606 8.57 39.02 18.85
N LEU A 607 9.10 37.84 19.17
CA LEU A 607 8.52 36.53 18.81
C LEU A 607 7.35 36.14 19.71
N LEU A 608 7.39 36.50 20.99
CA LEU A 608 6.38 36.16 21.99
C LEU A 608 4.92 36.41 21.54
N PRO A 609 4.52 37.61 21.08
CA PRO A 609 3.12 37.85 20.70
C PRO A 609 2.66 37.01 19.51
N MET A 610 3.58 36.68 18.60
CA MET A 610 3.29 35.86 17.41
C MET A 610 3.04 34.41 17.82
N GLN A 611 3.97 33.83 18.59
CA GLN A 611 3.85 32.44 19.05
C GLN A 611 2.64 32.24 19.98
N ARG A 612 2.35 33.24 20.84
CA ARG A 612 1.16 33.23 21.70
C ARG A 612 -0.13 33.18 20.90
N ALA A 613 -0.21 33.91 19.79
CA ALA A 613 -1.39 33.90 18.92
C ALA A 613 -1.61 32.54 18.27
N ASP A 614 -0.55 31.90 17.78
CA ASP A 614 -0.64 30.55 17.21
C ASP A 614 -1.13 29.55 18.23
N PHE A 615 -0.59 29.59 19.46
CA PHE A 615 -1.03 28.67 20.51
C PHE A 615 -2.46 28.92 20.95
N ALA A 616 -2.90 30.19 21.05
CA ALA A 616 -4.29 30.50 21.33
C ALA A 616 -5.21 29.87 20.27
N GLU A 617 -4.92 30.06 18.98
CA GLU A 617 -5.71 29.45 17.91
C GLU A 617 -5.65 27.91 17.94
N LEU A 618 -4.47 27.33 18.21
CA LEU A 618 -4.28 25.89 18.29
C LEU A 618 -5.12 25.27 19.42
N PHE A 619 -5.10 25.88 20.61
CA PHE A 619 -5.91 25.44 21.75
C PHE A 619 -7.40 25.66 21.53
N GLU A 620 -7.81 26.72 20.83
CA GLU A 620 -9.20 26.92 20.43
C GLU A 620 -9.68 25.79 19.49
N ILE A 621 -8.87 25.44 18.50
CA ILE A 621 -9.18 24.35 17.56
C ILE A 621 -9.20 23.00 18.24
N MET A 622 -8.38 22.79 19.26
CA MET A 622 -8.31 21.55 20.05
C MET A 622 -9.03 21.66 21.40
N ALA A 623 -10.00 22.57 21.53
CA ALA A 623 -10.71 22.78 22.78
C ALA A 623 -11.31 21.47 23.32
N GLY A 624 -11.02 21.17 24.59
CA GLY A 624 -11.39 19.92 25.27
C GLY A 624 -10.44 18.73 25.03
N LEU A 625 -9.40 18.90 24.20
CA LEU A 625 -8.42 17.86 23.88
C LEU A 625 -7.00 18.28 24.30
N PRO A 626 -6.14 17.31 24.61
CA PRO A 626 -4.76 17.56 25.01
C PRO A 626 -3.90 18.00 23.81
N VAL A 627 -2.98 18.94 24.05
CA VAL A 627 -2.03 19.43 23.03
C VAL A 627 -0.62 19.39 23.59
N THR A 628 0.19 18.49 23.03
CA THR A 628 1.60 18.31 23.38
C THR A 628 2.49 19.20 22.51
N ILE A 629 3.18 20.15 23.13
CA ILE A 629 4.04 21.14 22.47
C ILE A 629 5.49 20.82 22.78
N ARG A 630 6.31 20.63 21.74
CA ARG A 630 7.74 20.40 21.88
C ARG A 630 8.49 21.73 21.83
N LEU A 631 9.33 21.97 22.84
CA LEU A 631 10.25 23.11 22.85
C LEU A 631 11.24 23.03 21.68
N LEU A 632 11.90 24.16 21.38
CA LEU A 632 12.81 24.30 20.24
C LEU A 632 13.89 23.19 20.21
N ASP A 633 13.91 22.44 19.12
CA ASP A 633 14.77 21.28 18.92
C ASP A 633 15.97 21.45 17.97
N PRO A 634 15.86 22.04 16.76
CA PRO A 634 16.94 22.09 15.78
C PRO A 634 18.08 23.00 16.24
N PRO A 635 19.31 22.76 15.74
CA PRO A 635 20.44 23.63 15.99
C PRO A 635 20.24 25.00 15.34
N LEU A 636 20.84 26.03 15.93
CA LEU A 636 20.62 27.42 15.51
C LEU A 636 21.07 27.71 14.06
N HIS A 637 22.02 26.95 13.51
CA HIS A 637 22.48 27.13 12.14
C HIS A 637 21.40 26.82 11.09
N GLU A 638 20.35 26.07 11.43
CA GLU A 638 19.23 25.82 10.50
C GLU A 638 18.43 27.09 10.19
N PHE A 639 18.48 28.12 11.04
CA PHE A 639 17.82 29.40 10.82
C PHE A 639 18.71 30.43 10.11
N LEU A 640 19.98 30.11 9.89
CA LEU A 640 20.96 30.99 9.25
C LEU A 640 21.06 30.71 7.74
N PRO A 641 21.31 31.76 6.93
CA PRO A 641 21.52 31.60 5.49
C PRO A 641 22.78 30.78 5.18
N ARG A 642 22.74 30.01 4.09
CA ARG A 642 23.83 29.07 3.73
C ARG A 642 24.71 29.59 2.59
N THR A 643 24.15 30.35 1.64
CA THR A 643 24.92 30.85 0.50
C THR A 643 25.47 32.25 0.73
N GLN A 644 26.61 32.59 0.12
CA GLN A 644 27.21 33.92 0.26
C GLN A 644 26.29 35.05 -0.22
N ALA A 645 25.45 34.77 -1.22
CA ALA A 645 24.44 35.71 -1.70
C ALA A 645 23.36 35.96 -0.64
N GLU A 646 22.81 34.90 -0.03
CA GLU A 646 21.83 35.01 1.04
C GLU A 646 22.40 35.71 2.28
N ILE A 647 23.63 35.39 2.68
CA ILE A 647 24.30 36.05 3.80
C ILE A 647 24.36 37.57 3.53
N SER A 648 24.69 37.99 2.30
CA SER A 648 24.70 39.41 1.91
C SER A 648 23.33 40.08 2.02
N ASP A 649 22.28 39.42 1.53
CA ASP A 649 20.93 39.96 1.54
C ASP A 649 20.34 40.02 2.94
N VAL A 650 20.58 38.99 3.77
CA VAL A 650 20.17 38.95 5.18
C VAL A 650 20.92 40.00 5.99
N ALA A 651 22.23 40.17 5.75
CA ALA A 651 23.03 41.19 6.43
C ALA A 651 22.48 42.61 6.15
N LYS A 652 22.15 42.91 4.89
CA LYS A 652 21.51 44.18 4.50
C LYS A 652 20.14 44.37 5.14
N ALA A 653 19.30 43.34 5.10
CA ALA A 653 17.93 43.40 5.63
C ALA A 653 17.90 43.60 7.15
N MET A 654 18.86 43.01 7.88
CA MET A 654 18.95 43.10 9.33
C MET A 654 19.79 44.29 9.82
N GLY A 655 20.46 45.02 8.92
CA GLY A 655 21.36 46.11 9.28
C GLY A 655 22.62 45.65 10.05
N VAL A 656 23.07 44.41 9.84
CA VAL A 656 24.27 43.83 10.48
C VAL A 656 25.42 43.73 9.47
N SER A 657 26.68 43.74 9.95
CA SER A 657 27.82 43.60 9.04
C SER A 657 27.89 42.19 8.45
N LEU A 658 28.21 42.11 7.15
CA LEU A 658 28.38 40.85 6.42
C LEU A 658 29.42 39.94 7.10
N GLU A 659 30.50 40.54 7.60
CA GLU A 659 31.57 39.85 8.34
C GLU A 659 31.05 39.19 9.61
N ARG A 660 30.23 39.89 10.40
CA ARG A 660 29.66 39.36 11.65
C ARG A 660 28.70 38.20 11.38
N LEU A 661 27.86 38.31 10.36
CA LEU A 661 26.95 37.22 9.99
C LEU A 661 27.72 36.00 9.48
N THR A 662 28.74 36.22 8.64
CA THR A 662 29.61 35.14 8.11
C THR A 662 30.34 34.43 9.25
N GLN A 663 30.91 35.19 10.19
CA GLN A 663 31.60 34.62 11.36
C GLN A 663 30.64 33.79 12.21
N ARG A 664 29.43 34.32 12.49
CA ARG A 664 28.46 33.60 13.33
C ARG A 664 27.95 32.31 12.68
N THR A 665 27.72 32.33 11.37
CA THR A 665 27.35 31.13 10.61
C THR A 665 28.47 30.09 10.66
N ALA A 666 29.73 30.50 10.55
CA ALA A 666 30.87 29.60 10.68
C ALA A 666 31.01 29.03 12.11
N GLU A 667 30.80 29.85 13.15
CA GLU A 667 30.85 29.42 14.56
C GLU A 667 29.77 28.38 14.91
N LEU A 668 28.58 28.51 14.33
CA LEU A 668 27.45 27.61 14.60
C LEU A 668 27.40 26.41 13.65
N SER A 669 28.31 26.34 12.68
CA SER A 669 28.42 25.21 11.76
C SER A 669 28.88 23.95 12.49
N GLU A 670 28.20 22.84 12.26
CA GLU A 670 28.50 21.56 12.91
C GLU A 670 28.72 20.46 11.89
N VAL A 671 29.66 19.55 12.17
CA VAL A 671 29.93 18.39 11.29
C VAL A 671 28.76 17.41 11.29
N ASN A 672 28.12 17.19 12.45
CA ASN A 672 26.98 16.28 12.61
C ASN A 672 25.83 16.98 13.35
N PRO A 673 25.03 17.82 12.67
CA PRO A 673 23.96 18.61 13.28
C PRO A 673 22.95 17.80 14.10
N MET A 674 22.66 16.57 13.68
CA MET A 674 21.77 15.63 14.37
C MET A 674 22.19 15.39 15.83
N LEU A 675 23.49 15.33 16.11
CA LEU A 675 24.04 15.06 17.45
C LEU A 675 24.59 16.31 18.15
N GLY A 676 24.36 17.50 17.58
CA GLY A 676 25.02 18.75 17.94
C GLY A 676 24.34 19.58 19.02
N PHE A 677 24.56 20.89 18.98
CA PHE A 677 24.11 21.87 19.96
C PHE A 677 22.66 22.31 19.71
N ARG A 678 21.74 21.47 20.21
CA ARG A 678 20.31 21.55 19.90
C ARG A 678 19.45 21.05 21.08
N GLY A 679 18.13 21.17 20.98
CA GLY A 679 17.16 20.66 21.97
C GLY A 679 17.44 21.09 23.41
N ALA A 680 17.39 20.14 24.36
CA ALA A 680 17.64 20.42 25.77
C ALA A 680 18.97 21.14 26.06
N ARG A 681 20.01 20.88 25.27
CA ARG A 681 21.33 21.52 25.45
C ARG A 681 21.24 23.02 25.19
N LEU A 682 20.49 23.39 24.15
CA LEU A 682 20.23 24.78 23.80
C LEU A 682 19.38 25.46 24.89
N ALA A 683 18.33 24.79 25.38
CA ALA A 683 17.49 25.30 26.45
C ALA A 683 18.22 25.46 27.81
N ILE A 684 19.26 24.68 28.06
CA ILE A 684 20.10 24.82 29.26
C ILE A 684 21.10 25.97 29.09
N ALA A 685 21.72 26.10 27.91
CA ALA A 685 22.70 27.15 27.63
C ALA A 685 22.05 28.53 27.50
N TYR A 686 20.84 28.61 26.93
CA TYR A 686 20.05 29.83 26.75
C TYR A 686 18.63 29.63 27.31
N PRO A 687 18.44 29.64 28.64
CA PRO A 687 17.16 29.41 29.30
C PRO A 687 16.03 30.34 28.83
N GLU A 688 16.36 31.56 28.45
CA GLU A 688 15.45 32.59 27.97
C GLU A 688 14.62 32.13 26.76
N ILE A 689 15.13 31.20 25.93
CA ILE A 689 14.38 30.63 24.80
C ILE A 689 13.22 29.77 25.33
N ALA A 690 13.50 28.85 26.25
CA ALA A 690 12.48 27.99 26.85
C ALA A 690 11.50 28.80 27.71
N GLU A 691 11.96 29.84 28.40
CA GLU A 691 11.12 30.76 29.16
C GLU A 691 10.11 31.51 28.27
N MET A 692 10.57 32.03 27.13
CA MET A 692 9.69 32.71 26.16
C MET A 692 8.63 31.74 25.61
N GLN A 693 9.05 30.54 25.19
CA GLN A 693 8.11 29.53 24.68
C GLN A 693 7.09 29.11 25.74
N ALA A 694 7.54 28.84 26.98
CA ALA A 694 6.64 28.50 28.08
C ALA A 694 5.62 29.63 28.34
N ARG A 695 6.06 30.89 28.33
CA ARG A 695 5.17 32.05 28.50
C ARG A 695 4.13 32.12 27.38
N ALA A 696 4.55 31.99 26.12
CA ALA A 696 3.65 31.98 24.96
C ALA A 696 2.57 30.88 25.08
N ILE A 697 2.97 29.68 25.51
CA ILE A 697 2.07 28.53 25.72
C ILE A 697 1.02 28.83 26.80
N PHE A 698 1.45 29.29 27.98
CA PHE A 698 0.53 29.54 29.10
C PHE A 698 -0.41 30.72 28.83
N GLU A 699 0.10 31.82 28.28
CA GLU A 699 -0.73 32.96 27.91
C GLU A 699 -1.75 32.56 26.82
N GLY A 700 -1.32 31.81 25.80
CA GLY A 700 -2.20 31.30 24.74
C GLY A 700 -3.28 30.36 25.28
N ALA A 701 -2.93 29.46 26.21
CA ALA A 701 -3.89 28.56 26.85
C ALA A 701 -4.95 29.32 27.66
N ILE A 702 -4.55 30.36 28.40
CA ILE A 702 -5.46 31.23 29.15
C ILE A 702 -6.43 31.96 28.20
N MET A 703 -5.92 32.51 27.09
CA MET A 703 -6.73 33.20 26.09
C MET A 703 -7.75 32.25 25.45
N ALA A 704 -7.33 31.06 25.03
CA ALA A 704 -8.21 30.06 24.43
C ALA A 704 -9.28 29.57 25.40
N ARG A 705 -8.92 29.34 26.68
CA ARG A 705 -9.87 28.97 27.73
C ARG A 705 -10.92 30.07 27.94
N ALA A 706 -10.50 31.34 28.00
CA ALA A 706 -11.40 32.47 28.17
C ALA A 706 -12.41 32.59 27.01
N LYS A 707 -12.00 32.26 25.78
CA LYS A 707 -12.86 32.34 24.59
C LYS A 707 -13.78 31.14 24.41
N THR A 708 -13.29 29.93 24.68
CA THR A 708 -14.04 28.68 24.42
C THR A 708 -14.86 28.20 25.62
N GLY A 709 -14.49 28.62 26.84
CA GLY A 709 -15.07 28.08 28.07
C GLY A 709 -14.71 26.63 28.37
N MET A 710 -13.91 25.97 27.53
CA MET A 710 -13.48 24.58 27.71
C MET A 710 -12.19 24.50 28.52
N ASP A 711 -11.95 23.34 29.13
CA ASP A 711 -10.70 23.06 29.81
C ASP A 711 -9.57 22.94 28.78
N VAL A 712 -8.45 23.64 29.02
CA VAL A 712 -7.26 23.65 28.17
C VAL A 712 -6.10 23.16 29.03
N ARG A 713 -5.53 22.01 28.65
CA ARG A 713 -4.43 21.37 29.37
C ARG A 713 -3.20 21.23 28.48
N PRO A 714 -2.29 22.22 28.46
CA PRO A 714 -1.05 22.12 27.71
C PRO A 714 -0.15 21.02 28.28
N GLU A 715 0.43 20.20 27.39
CA GLU A 715 1.49 19.25 27.73
C GLU A 715 2.80 19.78 27.13
N ILE A 716 3.81 20.08 27.96
CA ILE A 716 5.06 20.70 27.52
C ILE A 716 6.15 19.63 27.47
N MET A 717 6.79 19.47 26.32
CA MET A 717 7.73 18.39 26.03
C MET A 717 9.14 18.91 25.75
N THR A 718 10.13 18.38 26.47
CA THR A 718 11.55 18.70 26.27
C THR A 718 12.21 17.71 25.31
N PRO A 719 12.83 18.16 24.21
CA PRO A 719 13.55 17.29 23.27
C PRO A 719 14.98 16.97 23.72
N LEU A 720 15.55 15.89 23.16
CA LEU A 720 16.95 15.47 23.22
C LEU A 720 17.55 15.32 24.63
N ILE A 721 16.71 14.91 25.60
CA ILE A 721 17.16 14.65 26.96
C ILE A 721 18.02 13.38 27.01
N VAL A 722 19.11 13.41 27.78
CA VAL A 722 19.92 12.22 28.08
C VAL A 722 20.00 11.93 29.58
N ALA A 723 19.73 12.91 30.46
CA ALA A 723 19.81 12.76 31.92
C ALA A 723 18.68 13.46 32.69
N LYS A 724 18.35 12.94 33.88
CA LYS A 724 17.34 13.52 34.78
C LYS A 724 17.65 14.98 35.15
N ALA A 725 18.92 15.28 35.44
CA ALA A 725 19.33 16.64 35.81
C ALA A 725 19.08 17.67 34.70
N GLU A 726 19.28 17.30 33.43
CA GLU A 726 18.97 18.17 32.29
C GLU A 726 17.47 18.49 32.24
N PHE A 727 16.64 17.44 32.41
CA PHE A 727 15.19 17.58 32.43
C PHE A 727 14.71 18.45 33.59
N ASP A 728 15.24 18.21 34.80
CA ASP A 728 14.85 18.96 36.00
C ASP A 728 15.17 20.46 35.88
N LEU A 729 16.32 20.81 35.29
CA LEU A 729 16.69 22.20 35.04
C LEU A 729 15.66 22.90 34.14
N ILE A 730 15.31 22.28 33.00
CA ILE A 730 14.34 22.86 32.07
C ILE A 730 12.95 22.91 32.70
N LYS A 731 12.51 21.82 33.36
CA LYS A 731 11.22 21.77 34.06
C LYS A 731 11.09 22.89 35.08
N SER A 732 12.13 23.14 35.88
CA SER A 732 12.11 24.21 36.89
C SER A 732 11.88 25.60 36.28
N ARG A 733 12.40 25.86 35.07
CA ARG A 733 12.17 27.11 34.33
C ARG A 733 10.74 27.20 33.82
N VAL A 734 10.22 26.12 33.24
CA VAL A 734 8.81 26.05 32.79
C VAL A 734 7.85 26.28 33.95
N ASP A 735 8.07 25.62 35.08
CA ASP A 735 7.23 25.75 36.28
C ASP A 735 7.25 27.19 36.83
N ALA A 736 8.42 27.83 36.86
CA ALA A 736 8.57 29.22 37.30
C ALA A 736 7.80 30.20 36.40
N ILE A 737 7.85 30.02 35.09
CA ILE A 737 7.09 30.84 34.13
C ILE A 737 5.59 30.59 34.25
N ALA A 738 5.16 29.33 34.46
CA ALA A 738 3.76 29.02 34.70
C ALA A 738 3.20 29.78 35.91
N GLN A 739 3.97 29.83 37.01
CA GLN A 739 3.61 30.57 38.22
C GLN A 739 3.57 32.09 37.98
N ALA A 740 4.55 32.63 37.25
CA ALA A 740 4.60 34.06 36.92
C ALA A 740 3.38 34.47 36.07
N VAL A 741 3.08 33.75 34.99
CA VAL A 741 1.92 34.01 34.14
C VAL A 741 0.61 33.88 34.92
N ALA A 742 0.50 32.86 35.79
CA ALA A 742 -0.69 32.67 36.61
C ALA A 742 -0.93 33.83 37.58
N ALA A 743 0.14 34.38 38.18
CA ALA A 743 0.07 35.55 39.06
C ALA A 743 -0.30 36.83 38.29
N GLU A 744 0.32 37.06 37.14
CA GLU A 744 0.10 38.24 36.29
C GLU A 744 -1.32 38.27 35.69
N MET A 745 -1.80 37.13 35.18
CA MET A 745 -3.12 37.02 34.55
C MET A 745 -4.23 36.64 35.52
N LYS A 746 -3.91 36.39 36.80
CA LYS A 746 -4.84 35.95 37.86
C LYS A 746 -5.67 34.73 37.47
N GLN A 747 -5.10 33.81 36.69
CA GLN A 747 -5.74 32.58 36.25
C GLN A 747 -4.74 31.42 36.28
N THR A 748 -5.16 30.29 36.84
CA THR A 748 -4.34 29.07 36.87
C THR A 748 -4.78 28.10 35.77
N ILE A 749 -3.81 27.54 35.05
CA ILE A 749 -4.00 26.47 34.06
C ILE A 749 -3.33 25.20 34.58
N ALA A 750 -4.03 24.07 34.49
CA ALA A 750 -3.44 22.78 34.75
C ALA A 750 -2.58 22.36 33.54
N TYR A 751 -1.35 21.93 33.78
CA TYR A 751 -0.41 21.52 32.73
C TYR A 751 0.40 20.32 33.21
N SER A 752 1.11 19.69 32.29
CA SER A 752 2.08 18.64 32.62
C SER A 752 3.38 18.86 31.86
N VAL A 753 4.51 18.55 32.48
CA VAL A 753 5.83 18.59 31.83
C VAL A 753 6.37 17.18 31.66
N GLY A 754 6.73 16.84 30.43
CA GLY A 754 7.25 15.54 30.05
C GLY A 754 8.43 15.66 29.10
N THR A 755 8.94 14.52 28.67
CA THR A 755 10.16 14.47 27.86
C THR A 755 10.01 13.56 26.66
N MET A 756 10.72 13.91 25.59
CA MET A 756 10.89 13.02 24.46
C MET A 756 11.92 11.94 24.81
N ILE A 757 11.57 10.67 24.59
CA ILE A 757 12.48 9.53 24.71
C ILE A 757 12.97 9.18 23.31
N GLU A 758 14.08 9.78 22.93
CA GLU A 758 14.64 9.70 21.58
C GLU A 758 16.15 9.43 21.56
N THR A 759 16.75 9.25 22.74
CA THR A 759 18.15 8.84 22.88
C THR A 759 18.23 7.47 23.57
N PRO A 760 19.23 6.63 23.24
CA PRO A 760 19.39 5.33 23.89
C PRO A 760 19.61 5.48 25.40
N ARG A 761 20.35 6.52 25.83
CA ARG A 761 20.57 6.80 27.26
C ARG A 761 19.26 7.15 27.98
N ALA A 762 18.39 7.96 27.39
CA ALA A 762 17.09 8.25 27.98
C ALA A 762 16.24 6.98 28.15
N SER A 763 16.25 6.10 27.13
CA SER A 763 15.55 4.82 27.20
C SER A 763 16.07 3.92 28.32
N LEU A 764 17.40 3.80 28.43
CA LEU A 764 18.07 3.02 29.48
C LEU A 764 17.85 3.63 30.88
N ARG A 765 17.79 4.95 31.02
CA ARG A 765 17.60 5.66 32.31
C ARG A 765 16.18 6.17 32.52
N ALA A 766 15.20 5.62 31.82
CA ALA A 766 13.80 6.05 31.86
C ALA A 766 13.19 6.03 33.28
N GLY A 767 13.63 5.11 34.15
CA GLY A 767 13.19 5.06 35.55
C GLY A 767 13.56 6.32 36.34
N ASP A 768 14.75 6.89 36.11
CA ASP A 768 15.17 8.13 36.78
C ASP A 768 14.37 9.32 36.23
N LEU A 769 14.20 9.37 34.91
CA LEU A 769 13.45 10.44 34.23
C LEU A 769 11.99 10.50 34.70
N ALA A 770 11.34 9.33 34.84
CA ALA A 770 9.94 9.23 35.25
C ALA A 770 9.65 9.71 36.68
N GLN A 771 10.66 9.90 37.53
CA GLN A 771 10.48 10.52 38.84
C GLN A 771 9.98 11.96 38.70
N SER A 772 10.50 12.69 37.71
CA SER A 772 10.14 14.09 37.45
C SER A 772 9.16 14.26 36.28
N ALA A 773 9.33 13.48 35.21
CA ALA A 773 8.52 13.58 34.01
C ALA A 773 7.13 12.98 34.21
N GLU A 774 6.10 13.70 33.77
CA GLU A 774 4.70 13.27 33.90
C GLU A 774 4.21 12.45 32.71
N PHE A 775 4.89 12.56 31.57
CA PHE A 775 4.68 11.72 30.40
C PHE A 775 5.97 11.52 29.61
N PHE A 776 6.00 10.45 28.82
CA PHE A 776 6.99 10.20 27.78
C PHE A 776 6.34 10.24 26.39
N SER A 777 7.06 10.78 25.42
CA SER A 777 6.76 10.60 24.01
C SER A 777 7.97 10.04 23.30
N PHE A 778 7.88 8.88 22.66
CA PHE A 778 9.00 8.36 21.89
C PHE A 778 9.19 9.14 20.58
N GLY A 779 10.35 9.76 20.42
CA GLY A 779 10.84 10.31 19.15
C GLY A 779 11.55 9.20 18.38
N THR A 780 10.78 8.31 17.76
CA THR A 780 11.35 7.06 17.20
C THR A 780 12.22 7.27 15.98
N ASN A 781 12.12 8.40 15.29
CA ASN A 781 13.01 8.72 14.19
C ASN A 781 14.45 8.85 14.71
N ASP A 782 14.70 9.74 15.66
CA ASP A 782 16.02 9.95 16.28
C ASP A 782 16.48 8.75 17.11
N LEU A 783 15.55 8.04 17.77
CA LEU A 783 15.88 6.80 18.49
C LEU A 783 16.41 5.72 17.54
N THR A 784 15.76 5.53 16.38
CA THR A 784 16.24 4.58 15.35
C THR A 784 17.59 5.03 14.79
N GLN A 785 17.76 6.32 14.50
CA GLN A 785 19.04 6.85 13.99
C GLN A 785 20.20 6.56 14.94
N THR A 786 20.01 6.85 16.23
CA THR A 786 21.04 6.66 17.26
C THR A 786 21.25 5.19 17.65
N CYS A 787 20.19 4.38 17.65
CA CYS A 787 20.26 2.95 17.97
C CYS A 787 21.00 2.17 16.88
N LEU A 788 20.70 2.43 15.61
CA LEU A 788 21.28 1.70 14.48
C LEU A 788 22.52 2.38 13.90
N ALA A 789 22.93 3.53 14.44
CA ALA A 789 24.00 4.37 13.89
C ALA A 789 23.76 4.73 12.41
N LEU A 790 22.52 5.10 12.08
CA LEU A 790 22.09 5.46 10.74
C LEU A 790 21.72 6.94 10.67
N SER A 791 22.36 7.69 9.78
CA SER A 791 21.83 8.99 9.36
C SER A 791 20.66 8.76 8.41
N ARG A 792 19.50 9.29 8.74
CA ARG A 792 18.29 9.12 7.93
C ARG A 792 18.44 9.70 6.53
N ASP A 793 19.18 10.80 6.40
CA ASP A 793 19.41 11.49 5.13
C ASP A 793 20.37 10.73 4.21
N ASP A 794 21.30 9.95 4.79
CA ASP A 794 22.34 9.23 4.04
C ASP A 794 22.03 7.75 3.80
N ALA A 795 21.21 7.13 4.66
CA ALA A 795 20.94 5.69 4.67
C ALA A 795 20.28 5.18 3.37
N GLY A 796 19.58 6.05 2.64
CA GLY A 796 18.95 5.69 1.37
C GLY A 796 19.92 5.09 0.33
N SER A 797 21.22 5.40 0.42
CA SER A 797 22.25 4.90 -0.49
C SER A 797 22.54 3.40 -0.40
N PHE A 798 22.25 2.75 0.74
CA PHE A 798 22.59 1.33 0.97
C PHE A 798 21.46 0.47 1.57
N LEU A 799 20.37 1.07 2.08
CA LEU A 799 19.28 0.31 2.73
C LEU A 799 18.65 -0.75 1.81
N ALA A 800 18.56 -0.49 0.50
CA ALA A 800 18.04 -1.46 -0.46
C ALA A 800 18.91 -2.73 -0.54
N GLU A 801 20.24 -2.57 -0.47
CA GLU A 801 21.20 -3.68 -0.48
C GLU A 801 21.15 -4.47 0.85
N TYR A 802 20.95 -3.78 1.97
CA TYR A 802 20.75 -4.43 3.28
C TYR A 802 19.51 -5.32 3.30
N ALA A 803 18.40 -4.83 2.74
CA ALA A 803 17.17 -5.59 2.59
C ALA A 803 17.35 -6.79 1.64
N ALA A 804 18.03 -6.59 0.51
CA ALA A 804 18.30 -7.66 -0.45
C ALA A 804 19.16 -8.80 0.15
N LYS A 805 20.07 -8.46 1.08
CA LYS A 805 20.91 -9.41 1.81
C LYS A 805 20.26 -9.98 3.07
N GLY A 806 19.05 -9.53 3.42
CA GLY A 806 18.33 -9.98 4.62
C GLY A 806 18.96 -9.53 5.94
N ILE A 807 19.78 -8.47 5.95
CA ILE A 807 20.37 -7.90 7.18
C ILE A 807 19.31 -7.16 7.98
N LEU A 808 18.46 -6.39 7.28
CA LEU A 808 17.27 -5.77 7.84
C LEU A 808 16.07 -6.22 7.00
N PRO A 809 14.88 -6.43 7.61
CA PRO A 809 13.69 -6.85 6.86
C PRO A 809 13.16 -5.75 5.92
N GLY A 810 13.55 -4.50 6.11
CA GLY A 810 13.11 -3.36 5.31
C GLY A 810 13.71 -2.04 5.81
N ASN A 811 13.05 -0.92 5.48
CA ASN A 811 13.48 0.40 5.94
C ASN A 811 13.08 0.61 7.43
N PRO A 812 14.05 0.72 8.36
CA PRO A 812 13.77 0.84 9.79
C PRO A 812 13.19 2.20 10.20
N PHE A 813 13.15 3.19 9.28
CA PHE A 813 12.49 4.49 9.48
C PHE A 813 11.01 4.48 9.08
N SER A 814 10.57 3.45 8.36
CA SER A 814 9.17 3.25 7.97
C SER A 814 8.45 2.32 8.94
N THR A 815 9.09 1.20 9.28
CA THR A 815 8.59 0.21 10.23
C THR A 815 9.60 0.04 11.35
N ILE A 816 9.13 0.09 12.59
CA ILE A 816 10.00 0.03 13.76
C ILE A 816 10.82 -1.25 13.76
N ASP A 817 12.13 -1.09 13.93
CA ASP A 817 13.02 -2.21 14.25
C ASP A 817 12.67 -2.74 15.65
N ARG A 818 12.02 -3.91 15.70
CA ARG A 818 11.56 -4.50 16.96
C ARG A 818 12.72 -5.03 17.81
N GLU A 819 13.81 -5.47 17.20
CA GLU A 819 14.92 -6.13 17.90
C GLU A 819 15.90 -5.14 18.53
N GLY A 820 16.12 -3.97 17.91
CA GLY A 820 16.96 -2.91 18.47
C GLY A 820 16.15 -1.77 19.09
N ALA A 821 15.62 -0.87 18.25
CA ALA A 821 14.91 0.31 18.73
C ALA A 821 13.65 -0.04 19.55
N GLY A 822 12.98 -1.13 19.21
CA GLY A 822 11.84 -1.69 19.94
C GLY A 822 12.20 -2.16 21.35
N GLU A 823 13.34 -2.82 21.54
CA GLU A 823 13.82 -3.24 22.86
C GLU A 823 14.07 -2.02 23.76
N LEU A 824 14.62 -0.93 23.22
CA LEU A 824 14.80 0.32 23.96
C LEU A 824 13.46 0.91 24.41
N ILE A 825 12.43 0.86 23.55
CA ILE A 825 11.06 1.29 23.88
C ILE A 825 10.49 0.43 25.03
N GLU A 826 10.63 -0.88 24.97
CA GLU A 826 10.17 -1.80 26.03
C GLU A 826 10.86 -1.53 27.36
N ILE A 827 12.18 -1.36 27.36
CA ILE A 827 12.97 -1.03 28.54
C ILE A 827 12.48 0.28 29.16
N ALA A 828 12.28 1.30 28.32
CA ALA A 828 11.85 2.62 28.76
C ALA A 828 10.44 2.59 29.35
N CYS A 829 9.49 1.89 28.70
CA CYS A 829 8.13 1.72 29.19
C CYS A 829 8.10 1.02 30.55
N ARG A 830 8.82 -0.10 30.67
CA ARG A 830 8.89 -0.88 31.91
C ARG A 830 9.51 -0.08 33.04
N ARG A 831 10.69 0.51 32.83
CA ARG A 831 11.40 1.27 33.88
C ARG A 831 10.65 2.55 34.25
N GLY A 832 10.07 3.25 33.27
CA GLY A 832 9.25 4.44 33.49
C GLY A 832 8.04 4.15 34.37
N ARG A 833 7.25 3.12 34.03
CA ARG A 833 6.06 2.75 34.81
C ARG A 833 6.38 2.14 36.17
N GLN A 834 7.52 1.48 36.33
CA GLN A 834 8.01 1.04 37.64
C GLN A 834 8.27 2.23 38.59
N SER A 835 8.75 3.35 38.05
CA SER A 835 9.02 4.57 38.81
C SER A 835 7.75 5.42 39.03
N ARG A 836 6.89 5.52 38.01
CA ARG A 836 5.61 6.23 38.05
C ARG A 836 4.51 5.38 37.39
N PRO A 837 3.69 4.65 38.15
CA PRO A 837 2.65 3.78 37.58
C PRO A 837 1.63 4.50 36.70
N SER A 838 1.35 5.77 36.98
CA SER A 838 0.44 6.63 36.20
C SER A 838 1.12 7.35 35.03
N LEU A 839 2.37 7.00 34.70
CA LEU A 839 3.12 7.65 33.63
C LEU A 839 2.43 7.39 32.29
N LYS A 840 2.01 8.48 31.65
CA LYS A 840 1.48 8.45 30.30
C LYS A 840 2.62 8.29 29.30
N ILE A 841 2.52 7.32 28.40
CA ILE A 841 3.56 7.01 27.43
C ILE A 841 2.93 6.97 26.04
N GLY A 842 3.39 7.84 25.14
CA GLY A 842 3.02 7.77 23.74
C GLY A 842 4.21 7.78 22.82
N LEU A 843 3.92 7.92 21.53
CA LEU A 843 4.91 7.96 20.48
C LEU A 843 4.51 8.99 19.43
N CYS A 844 5.49 9.75 18.94
CA CYS A 844 5.34 10.66 17.81
C CYS A 844 6.40 10.33 16.75
N GLY A 845 6.00 10.21 15.49
CA GLY A 845 6.93 9.91 14.39
C GLY A 845 6.25 9.23 13.22
N GLU A 846 7.02 8.82 12.22
CA GLU A 846 6.48 8.16 11.03
C GLU A 846 5.90 6.78 11.36
N HIS A 847 6.54 6.06 12.30
CA HIS A 847 6.10 4.74 12.78
C HIS A 847 4.69 4.75 13.39
N ALA A 848 4.20 5.91 13.87
CA ALA A 848 2.85 6.05 14.43
C ALA A 848 1.74 5.84 13.39
N GLY A 849 2.07 5.85 12.10
CA GLY A 849 1.13 5.58 11.01
C GLY A 849 1.39 4.26 10.29
N ASP A 850 2.34 3.45 10.77
CA ASP A 850 2.64 2.12 10.21
C ASP A 850 1.87 1.03 10.99
N PRO A 851 0.96 0.26 10.35
CA PRO A 851 0.16 -0.74 11.05
C PRO A 851 0.99 -1.83 11.77
N SER A 852 2.14 -2.21 11.22
CA SER A 852 3.03 -3.21 11.86
C SER A 852 3.67 -2.65 13.14
N SER A 853 4.07 -1.38 13.12
CA SER A 853 4.61 -0.68 14.29
C SER A 853 3.54 -0.46 15.36
N ILE A 854 2.31 -0.07 14.98
CA ILE A 854 1.19 0.12 15.91
C ILE A 854 0.85 -1.19 16.65
N ASP A 855 0.88 -2.33 15.95
CA ASP A 855 0.71 -3.64 16.58
C ASP A 855 1.73 -3.90 17.69
N PHE A 856 2.99 -3.58 17.44
CA PHE A 856 4.05 -3.64 18.45
C PHE A 856 3.79 -2.67 19.61
N PHE A 857 3.41 -1.42 19.34
CA PHE A 857 3.12 -0.43 20.38
C PHE A 857 1.94 -0.83 21.27
N GLU A 858 0.93 -1.51 20.71
CA GLU A 858 -0.14 -2.11 21.49
C GLU A 858 0.41 -3.20 22.42
N ILE A 859 1.27 -4.11 21.92
CA ILE A 859 1.91 -5.17 22.72
C ILE A 859 2.69 -4.59 23.91
N VAL A 860 3.54 -3.59 23.66
CA VAL A 860 4.31 -2.90 24.72
C VAL A 860 3.38 -2.14 25.69
N GLY A 861 2.20 -1.76 25.21
CA GLY A 861 1.15 -1.13 26.01
C GLY A 861 1.30 0.38 26.09
N LEU A 862 1.68 1.06 25.01
CA LEU A 862 1.64 2.52 24.94
C LEU A 862 0.21 3.04 25.18
N ASP A 863 0.07 4.27 25.65
CA ASP A 863 -1.22 4.91 25.89
C ASP A 863 -1.77 5.57 24.63
N TYR A 864 -0.92 6.09 23.76
CA TYR A 864 -1.32 6.68 22.48
C TYR A 864 -0.23 6.62 21.41
N VAL A 865 -0.66 6.77 20.15
CA VAL A 865 0.21 7.04 18.99
C VAL A 865 -0.15 8.38 18.37
N SER A 866 0.83 9.07 17.78
CA SER A 866 0.66 10.39 17.18
C SER A 866 1.32 10.46 15.79
N CYS A 867 0.48 10.58 14.75
CA CYS A 867 0.87 10.54 13.34
C CYS A 867 0.43 11.80 12.58
N SER A 868 0.82 11.96 11.31
CA SER A 868 0.35 13.11 10.51
C SER A 868 -1.19 13.10 10.35
N PRO A 869 -1.85 14.25 10.11
CA PRO A 869 -3.31 14.34 10.09
C PRO A 869 -3.99 13.31 9.19
N PHE A 870 -3.47 13.10 7.97
CA PHE A 870 -4.01 12.14 7.01
C PHE A 870 -3.78 10.67 7.38
N ARG A 871 -2.87 10.39 8.31
CA ARG A 871 -2.63 9.03 8.82
C ARG A 871 -3.47 8.70 10.06
N VAL A 872 -4.23 9.65 10.58
CA VAL A 872 -5.10 9.45 11.75
C VAL A 872 -6.11 8.30 11.50
N PRO A 873 -6.84 8.23 10.37
CA PRO A 873 -7.76 7.11 10.13
C PRO A 873 -7.07 5.75 10.05
N ILE A 874 -5.89 5.70 9.42
CA ILE A 874 -5.06 4.49 9.33
C ILE A 874 -4.67 4.03 10.73
N ALA A 875 -4.17 4.95 11.55
CA ALA A 875 -3.74 4.66 12.91
C ALA A 875 -4.90 4.22 13.80
N ARG A 876 -6.09 4.81 13.64
CA ARG A 876 -7.32 4.40 14.35
C ARG A 876 -7.70 2.97 14.01
N LEU A 877 -7.75 2.62 12.72
CA LEU A 877 -8.08 1.26 12.28
C LEU A 877 -7.01 0.26 12.72
N ALA A 878 -5.73 0.58 12.54
CA ALA A 878 -4.64 -0.29 12.94
C ALA A 878 -4.60 -0.52 14.46
N ALA A 879 -4.86 0.51 15.27
CA ALA A 879 -4.95 0.39 16.73
C ALA A 879 -6.14 -0.49 17.16
N ALA A 880 -7.28 -0.39 16.46
CA ALA A 880 -8.43 -1.25 16.69
C ALA A 880 -8.10 -2.71 16.37
N GLN A 881 -7.52 -2.99 15.20
CA GLN A 881 -7.10 -4.32 14.80
C GLN A 881 -6.08 -4.93 15.78
N ALA A 882 -5.08 -4.15 16.20
CA ALA A 882 -4.09 -4.58 17.19
C ALA A 882 -4.73 -4.94 18.54
N ALA A 883 -5.68 -4.12 19.02
CA ALA A 883 -6.41 -4.39 20.26
C ALA A 883 -7.26 -5.67 20.15
N LEU A 884 -7.94 -5.88 19.02
CA LEU A 884 -8.73 -7.09 18.77
C LEU A 884 -7.85 -8.35 18.71
N ARG A 885 -6.71 -8.31 18.02
CA ARG A 885 -5.74 -9.41 18.00
C ARG A 885 -5.25 -9.76 19.41
N ARG A 886 -4.95 -8.75 20.22
CA ARG A 886 -4.51 -8.95 21.61
C ARG A 886 -5.60 -9.53 22.50
N LYS A 887 -6.86 -9.11 22.30
CA LYS A 887 -8.02 -9.68 23.01
C LYS A 887 -8.20 -11.16 22.68
N ALA A 888 -8.13 -11.53 21.39
CA ALA A 888 -8.20 -12.92 20.96
C ALA A 888 -7.05 -13.77 21.53
N ALA A 889 -5.81 -13.26 21.51
CA ALA A 889 -4.64 -13.95 22.06
C ALA A 889 -4.66 -14.13 23.59
N ARG A 890 -5.46 -13.35 24.33
CA ARG A 890 -5.68 -13.53 25.78
C ARG A 890 -6.82 -14.51 26.09
N GLN A 891 -7.71 -14.76 25.12
CA GLN A 891 -8.85 -15.66 25.26
C GLN A 891 -8.53 -17.09 24.82
N ALA A 892 -7.61 -17.25 23.86
CA ALA A 892 -6.96 -18.52 23.52
C ALA A 892 -5.93 -18.91 24.58
#